data_AF-A0A348P4Q9-F1
#
_entry.id   AF-A0A348P4Q9-F1
#
_cell.length_a   1.000
_cell.length_b   1.000
_cell.length_c   1.000
_cell.angle_alpha   90.00
_cell.angle_beta   90.00
_cell.angle_gamma   90.00
#
_symmetry.space_group_name_H-M   'P 1'
#
loop_
_entity.id
_entity.type
_entity.pdbx_description
1 polymer ?
#
loop_
_entity_poly.entity_id
_entity_poly.type
_entity_poly.pdbx_seq_one_letter_code
_entity_poly.pdbx_strand_id
1 'polypeptide(L)'
;MIIHNCYIGGSFMKKIDSFTNCYSLSKTLRFKLIPIGATQSNFDLNKMLDEDKKRAENYSKAKSIIDKYHRFFIDKVLSSVTENKAFDSFLEDVRAYAELYYRSNKDDSDKASMKTLESKMRKFIALALQSDEGFKDLFGQNLIKKTLPEFLESDTDKEIIAEFDGFSTYFTGFFNNRKNMYSADDQPTAISYRCINDNLPKILDNVRTFKNSDVANILNNNLKILNEDFDGIYGTSAEDVFNVDYFPFVLSQKGIEAYNSILGGYTNSDGSKIKGLNEYINLYNQKNGNIHRIPKMKQLFKQILSERESVSFIPEKFDSDDDVLSSINDYYLERDGGKVLSIEKTVEKIEKLFSAVTDYSTDGIFVKNAAELTAVCSGAFGYWGTVQNAWNNEYDALNGYKETEKYIDKRKKAYKSVESFSIADIQKYADVSESSETNAEVTEWLRNEIKEKCNLAVQGYESSKDLISKPYTESKKLFNNDNAVELIKNALDSVKELENVLRLLLGTGKEESKDENFYGEFLPCYERICEVDSLYDKVRNYMTQKLYKTDKIKLNFHNPQFLGGWDRNKEADYSAVLLRRNSLYYIAIMPSGYKRVFEKIPAPKADETVYEKVIYKLLPGPNKMLPKVFFSKKGIETFNPPKEILEKYELGTHKTGDGFNLDDCRALIDYFKSAIDVHSDWSNFGFRFSDTSTYKNIADFYNEVKNQGYKITFCDVPESYINELVDEGKLYLFQLYNKDFSEHSKGTPNLHTLYFKMLFDERNLENVVFKLNGEAEMFYREASISKDDMIVHPKNQPIKNKNEQNSRKQSTFEYDIVKDRRYTVDQFMLHIPITLNFTANGGTNINNEVRKALKDCDKNYVIGIDRGERNLLYICVVDSEGRIIEQYSLNEIINEYNGNTYSTDYHALLDKKEKERLESRKAWKTVENIKELKEGYISQVVHKICELVEKYDAVIVMEDLNFGFKQGRSGKFEKSVYQKFEKMLIDKLNYFADKKKSPEEIGSVLNAYQLTNAFESFEKMGKQNGFIFYVPAYLTSKIDPTTGFADLLHPSSKQSKESMRDFVGRFDSITFNKTENYFEFELDYNKFPRCNTDYRKKWTVCTYGSRIKTFRNPEKNSEWDNKTVELTPAFMALFEKYSIDVNGDIKAQIMSVDKKDFFVELIGLLRLTLQMRNSETGKVDRDYLISPVKNSEGVFYNSDDYKGIENASLPKDADANGAYNIARKGLWIIEQIKACENDAELNKIRLAISNAEWLEYAQKK
;
A
#
# COMPACT_ATOMS: atom_id res chain seq x y z
N MET A 1 -7.23 -26.88 -31.12
CA MET A 1 -8.40 -26.36 -30.38
C MET A 1 -8.97 -25.22 -31.21
N ILE A 2 -10.16 -25.39 -31.81
CA ILE A 2 -10.77 -24.36 -32.68
C ILE A 2 -11.40 -23.32 -31.74
N ILE A 3 -10.81 -22.13 -31.62
CA ILE A 3 -11.37 -21.01 -30.86
C ILE A 3 -12.64 -20.57 -31.60
N HIS A 4 -13.81 -20.70 -30.98
CA HIS A 4 -15.10 -20.36 -31.59
C HIS A 4 -15.48 -18.93 -31.23
N ASN A 5 -15.74 -18.12 -32.25
CA ASN A 5 -16.17 -16.73 -32.15
C ASN A 5 -17.65 -16.63 -31.69
N CYS A 6 -18.07 -15.55 -31.03
CA CYS A 6 -19.48 -15.30 -30.70
C CYS A 6 -20.19 -14.66 -31.91
N TYR A 7 -21.47 -14.95 -32.12
CA TYR A 7 -22.26 -14.38 -33.23
C TYR A 7 -22.90 -13.07 -32.79
N ILE A 8 -22.27 -11.93 -33.11
CA ILE A 8 -22.78 -10.60 -32.75
C ILE A 8 -23.10 -9.85 -34.05
N GLY A 9 -24.37 -9.54 -34.28
CA GLY A 9 -24.80 -8.72 -35.42
C GLY A 9 -24.58 -9.33 -36.81
N GLY A 10 -24.50 -10.66 -36.93
CA GLY A 10 -24.31 -11.34 -38.23
C GLY A 10 -22.85 -11.64 -38.61
N SER A 11 -21.89 -11.41 -37.71
CA SER A 11 -20.49 -11.84 -37.88
C SER A 11 -19.93 -12.50 -36.61
N PHE A 12 -18.90 -13.33 -36.81
CA PHE A 12 -18.18 -14.05 -35.76
C PHE A 12 -17.09 -13.14 -35.14
N MET A 13 -17.38 -12.52 -33.99
CA MET A 13 -16.49 -11.56 -33.30
C MET A 13 -16.22 -12.00 -31.85
N LYS A 14 -15.05 -11.67 -31.27
CA LYS A 14 -14.81 -11.89 -29.82
C LYS A 14 -15.57 -10.85 -29.00
N LYS A 15 -16.00 -11.19 -27.77
CA LYS A 15 -16.64 -10.23 -26.86
C LYS A 15 -15.75 -9.01 -26.63
N ILE A 16 -14.46 -9.23 -26.38
CA ILE A 16 -13.49 -8.15 -26.13
C ILE A 16 -13.40 -7.13 -27.28
N ASP A 17 -13.67 -7.52 -28.52
CA ASP A 17 -13.55 -6.64 -29.70
C ASP A 17 -14.60 -5.50 -29.70
N SER A 18 -15.69 -5.66 -28.94
CA SER A 18 -16.71 -4.62 -28.76
C SER A 18 -16.30 -3.51 -27.78
N PHE A 19 -15.17 -3.67 -27.07
CA PHE A 19 -14.73 -2.77 -26.01
C PHE A 19 -13.48 -2.00 -26.43
N THR A 20 -13.62 -1.15 -27.45
CA THR A 20 -12.59 -0.21 -27.89
C THR A 20 -13.20 1.21 -27.93
N ASN A 21 -12.36 2.24 -27.80
CA ASN A 21 -12.78 3.64 -27.83
C ASN A 21 -13.98 3.99 -26.91
N CYS A 22 -14.08 3.32 -25.75
CA CYS A 22 -15.14 3.50 -24.77
C CYS A 22 -15.01 4.83 -24.02
N TYR A 23 -13.81 5.15 -23.52
CA TYR A 23 -13.54 6.38 -22.76
C TYR A 23 -12.08 6.83 -22.87
N SER A 24 -11.83 8.14 -22.69
CA SER A 24 -10.50 8.73 -22.81
C SER A 24 -9.62 8.52 -21.57
N LEU A 25 -8.30 8.44 -21.75
CA LEU A 25 -7.31 8.27 -20.67
C LEU A 25 -6.09 9.18 -20.86
N SER A 26 -5.50 9.66 -19.77
CA SER A 26 -4.25 10.44 -19.82
C SER A 26 -3.04 9.60 -19.40
N LYS A 27 -1.90 9.76 -20.09
CA LYS A 27 -0.60 9.17 -19.72
C LYS A 27 0.52 10.17 -19.87
N THR A 28 1.62 9.98 -19.15
CA THR A 28 2.85 10.80 -19.29
C THR A 28 3.99 9.95 -19.83
N LEU A 29 4.53 10.36 -20.98
CA LEU A 29 5.70 9.76 -21.60
C LEU A 29 6.96 10.46 -21.07
N ARG A 30 8.06 9.72 -20.92
CA ARG A 30 9.31 10.23 -20.34
C ARG A 30 10.49 9.88 -21.24
N PHE A 31 11.28 10.89 -21.58
CA PHE A 31 12.44 10.77 -22.46
C PHE A 31 13.68 11.37 -21.81
N LYS A 32 14.85 10.82 -22.13
CA LYS A 32 16.13 11.53 -21.99
C LYS A 32 16.17 12.60 -23.07
N LEU A 33 16.79 13.75 -22.78
CA LEU A 33 17.13 14.75 -23.76
C LEU A 33 18.66 14.74 -23.97
N ILE A 34 19.09 14.72 -25.23
CA ILE A 34 20.51 14.79 -25.61
C ILE A 34 20.75 16.17 -26.26
N PRO A 35 21.57 17.06 -25.67
CA PRO A 35 21.88 18.35 -26.29
C PRO A 35 22.65 18.15 -27.61
N ILE A 36 22.32 18.95 -28.62
CA ILE A 36 22.89 18.88 -29.98
C ILE A 36 23.72 20.13 -30.27
N GLY A 37 24.85 19.98 -30.97
CA GLY A 37 25.73 21.10 -31.34
C GLY A 37 26.26 21.86 -30.13
N ALA A 38 26.33 23.20 -30.22
CA ALA A 38 26.77 24.08 -29.15
C ALA A 38 25.79 24.22 -27.97
N THR A 39 24.65 23.50 -27.96
CA THR A 39 23.59 23.62 -26.94
C THR A 39 24.11 23.48 -25.50
N GLN A 40 24.92 22.45 -25.21
CA GLN A 40 25.46 22.25 -23.86
C GLN A 40 26.40 23.39 -23.46
N SER A 41 27.34 23.74 -24.34
CA SER A 41 28.30 24.82 -24.11
C SER A 41 27.61 26.16 -23.86
N ASN A 42 26.56 26.47 -24.62
CA ASN A 42 25.77 27.69 -24.44
C ASN A 42 24.94 27.65 -23.15
N PHE A 43 24.41 26.49 -22.77
CA PHE A 43 23.67 26.32 -21.51
C PHE A 43 24.57 26.58 -20.30
N ASP A 44 25.78 26.04 -20.33
CA ASP A 44 26.79 26.20 -19.27
C ASP A 44 27.36 27.62 -19.23
N LEU A 45 27.72 28.19 -20.38
CA LEU A 45 28.27 29.55 -20.50
C LEU A 45 27.28 30.61 -20.00
N ASN A 46 25.99 30.41 -20.27
CA ASN A 46 24.93 31.30 -19.81
C ASN A 46 24.44 30.98 -18.38
N LYS A 47 25.05 30.01 -17.67
CA LYS A 47 24.70 29.61 -16.30
C LYS A 47 23.21 29.33 -16.10
N MET A 48 22.58 28.70 -17.10
CA MET A 48 21.13 28.49 -17.15
C MET A 48 20.61 27.60 -16.01
N LEU A 49 21.47 26.79 -15.37
CA LEU A 49 21.09 25.91 -14.27
C LEU A 49 21.04 26.64 -12.92
N ASP A 50 21.87 27.66 -12.69
CA ASP A 50 22.12 28.23 -11.36
C ASP A 50 20.82 28.74 -10.70
N GLU A 51 20.01 29.48 -11.47
CA GLU A 51 18.73 30.01 -10.99
C GLU A 51 17.70 28.91 -10.72
N ASP A 52 17.58 27.92 -11.62
CA ASP A 52 16.62 26.84 -11.45
C ASP A 52 17.02 25.91 -10.28
N LYS A 53 18.33 25.74 -10.04
CA LYS A 53 18.87 25.01 -8.89
C LYS A 53 18.55 25.74 -7.58
N LYS A 54 18.87 27.03 -7.48
CA LYS A 54 18.53 27.86 -6.32
C LYS A 54 17.02 27.83 -6.03
N ARG A 55 16.20 27.96 -7.08
CA ARG A 55 14.74 27.92 -6.97
C ARG A 55 14.24 26.55 -6.50
N ALA A 56 14.84 25.45 -6.96
CA ALA A 56 14.48 24.11 -6.51
C ALA A 56 14.82 23.87 -5.02
N GLU A 57 15.96 24.38 -4.55
CA GLU A 57 16.34 24.34 -3.13
C GLU A 57 15.35 25.15 -2.27
N ASN A 58 15.06 26.38 -2.69
CA ASN A 58 14.13 27.28 -1.98
C ASN A 58 12.67 26.83 -2.08
N TYR A 59 12.29 26.05 -3.09
CA TYR A 59 10.93 25.53 -3.27
C TYR A 59 10.50 24.60 -2.12
N SER A 60 11.42 23.78 -1.60
CA SER A 60 11.11 22.91 -0.46
C SER A 60 10.83 23.73 0.80
N LYS A 61 11.63 24.77 1.04
CA LYS A 61 11.46 25.70 2.17
C LYS A 61 10.17 26.51 2.03
N ALA A 62 9.91 27.05 0.84
CA ALA A 62 8.68 27.79 0.52
C ALA A 62 7.41 26.97 0.72
N LYS A 63 7.41 25.67 0.38
CA LYS A 63 6.28 24.77 0.70
C LYS A 63 6.02 24.67 2.20
N SER A 64 7.08 24.52 2.99
CA SER A 64 6.97 24.45 4.45
C SER A 64 6.35 25.73 5.02
N ILE A 65 6.79 26.89 4.51
CA ILE A 65 6.25 28.20 4.86
C ILE A 65 4.76 28.32 4.48
N ILE A 66 4.39 27.93 3.26
CA ILE A 66 2.98 27.95 2.81
C ILE A 66 2.13 27.00 3.68
N ASP A 67 2.65 25.82 4.01
CA ASP A 67 1.96 24.85 4.87
C ASP A 67 1.76 25.37 6.29
N LYS A 68 2.75 26.09 6.84
CA LYS A 68 2.62 26.78 8.13
C LYS A 68 1.45 27.75 8.12
N TYR A 69 1.29 28.53 7.05
CA TYR A 69 0.14 29.44 6.92
C TYR A 69 -1.19 28.70 6.76
N HIS A 70 -1.24 27.64 5.93
CA HIS A 70 -2.44 26.81 5.82
C HIS A 70 -2.86 26.21 7.17
N ARG A 71 -1.92 25.70 7.97
CA ARG A 71 -2.19 25.19 9.32
C ARG A 71 -2.77 26.25 10.23
N PHE A 72 -2.15 27.43 10.27
CA PHE A 72 -2.66 28.58 11.03
C PHE A 72 -4.10 28.92 10.64
N PHE A 73 -4.37 29.04 9.33
CA PHE A 73 -5.70 29.33 8.81
C PHE A 73 -6.73 28.26 9.20
N ILE A 74 -6.39 26.98 9.04
CA ILE A 74 -7.29 25.86 9.38
C ILE A 74 -7.59 25.85 10.88
N ASP A 75 -6.58 25.97 11.73
CA ASP A 75 -6.74 25.97 13.19
C ASP A 75 -7.59 27.16 13.66
N LYS A 76 -7.34 28.36 13.10
CA LYS A 76 -8.13 29.57 13.36
C LYS A 76 -9.62 29.32 13.09
N VAL A 77 -9.97 28.84 11.90
CA VAL A 77 -11.38 28.68 11.49
C VAL A 77 -12.07 27.52 12.20
N LEU A 78 -11.40 26.38 12.37
CA LEU A 78 -12.01 25.22 13.02
C LEU A 78 -12.20 25.41 14.52
N SER A 79 -11.32 26.19 15.18
CA SER A 79 -11.45 26.48 16.61
C SER A 79 -12.56 27.48 16.93
N SER A 80 -12.96 28.33 15.97
CA SER A 80 -14.08 29.27 16.10
C SER A 80 -15.38 28.79 15.44
N VAL A 81 -15.47 27.50 15.07
CA VAL A 81 -16.64 26.94 14.38
C VAL A 81 -17.95 27.12 15.17
N THR A 82 -17.85 27.20 16.50
CA THR A 82 -18.96 27.39 17.44
C THR A 82 -19.58 28.78 17.33
N GLU A 83 -18.89 29.76 16.76
CA GLU A 83 -19.37 31.12 16.54
C GLU A 83 -20.17 31.25 15.22
N ASN A 84 -20.24 30.18 14.42
CA ASN A 84 -20.95 30.18 13.14
C ASN A 84 -22.48 30.23 13.36
N LYS A 85 -23.18 31.08 12.61
CA LYS A 85 -24.66 31.22 12.71
C LYS A 85 -25.45 29.93 12.45
N ALA A 86 -24.89 28.97 11.71
CA ALA A 86 -25.51 27.68 11.43
C ALA A 86 -25.02 26.55 12.37
N PHE A 87 -24.28 26.89 13.43
CA PHE A 87 -23.72 25.91 14.37
C PHE A 87 -24.78 25.04 15.05
N ASP A 88 -25.89 25.62 15.50
CA ASP A 88 -26.96 24.86 16.16
C ASP A 88 -27.54 23.78 15.25
N SER A 89 -27.81 24.13 13.98
CA SER A 89 -28.28 23.17 12.98
C SER A 89 -27.25 22.08 12.67
N PHE A 90 -25.96 22.43 12.66
CA PHE A 90 -24.89 21.45 12.51
C PHE A 90 -24.84 20.47 13.69
N LEU A 91 -24.98 20.96 14.92
CA LEU A 91 -25.00 20.13 16.11
C LEU A 91 -26.23 19.21 16.15
N GLU A 92 -27.39 19.68 15.69
CA GLU A 92 -28.59 18.85 15.48
C GLU A 92 -28.34 17.73 14.46
N ASP A 93 -27.70 18.03 13.32
CA ASP A 93 -27.32 17.01 12.32
C ASP A 93 -26.36 15.96 12.91
N VAL A 94 -25.40 16.36 13.76
CA VAL A 94 -24.48 15.46 14.48
C VAL A 94 -25.26 14.53 15.43
N ARG A 95 -26.21 15.07 16.20
CA ARG A 95 -27.06 14.29 17.11
C ARG A 95 -27.94 13.29 16.34
N ALA A 96 -28.59 13.74 15.27
CA ALA A 96 -29.40 12.88 14.40
C ALA A 96 -28.56 11.76 13.76
N TYR A 97 -27.34 12.08 13.32
CA TYR A 97 -26.42 11.08 12.79
C TYR A 97 -26.01 10.08 13.87
N ALA A 98 -25.73 10.52 15.09
CA ALA A 98 -25.39 9.64 16.22
C ALA A 98 -26.52 8.66 16.55
N GLU A 99 -27.78 9.11 16.58
CA GLU A 99 -28.95 8.25 16.81
C GLU A 99 -29.06 7.15 15.74
N LEU A 100 -28.95 7.51 14.47
CA LEU A 100 -28.94 6.55 13.37
C LEU A 100 -27.74 5.61 13.47
N TYR A 101 -26.54 6.15 13.74
CA TYR A 101 -25.31 5.37 13.91
C TYR A 101 -25.46 4.30 14.99
N TYR A 102 -26.13 4.62 16.09
CA TYR A 102 -26.32 3.68 17.19
C TYR A 102 -27.39 2.60 16.96
N ARG A 103 -28.31 2.82 16.02
CA ARG A 103 -29.38 1.87 15.68
C ARG A 103 -28.84 0.54 15.14
N SER A 104 -29.42 -0.57 15.59
CA SER A 104 -29.16 -1.92 15.08
C SER A 104 -30.02 -2.22 13.85
N ASN A 105 -29.54 -3.07 12.93
CA ASN A 105 -30.29 -3.53 11.74
C ASN A 105 -30.81 -2.39 10.83
N LYS A 106 -29.94 -1.45 10.44
CA LYS A 106 -30.27 -0.34 9.54
C LYS A 106 -30.75 -0.84 8.16
N ASP A 107 -31.86 -0.29 7.69
CA ASP A 107 -32.36 -0.51 6.33
C ASP A 107 -31.68 0.44 5.31
N ASP A 108 -32.09 0.39 4.05
CA ASP A 108 -31.51 1.25 3.01
C ASP A 108 -31.94 2.71 3.13
N SER A 109 -33.09 2.99 3.75
CA SER A 109 -33.56 4.36 4.04
C SER A 109 -32.70 5.01 5.13
N ASP A 110 -32.36 4.25 6.18
CA ASP A 110 -31.45 4.65 7.24
C ASP A 110 -30.07 4.98 6.67
N LYS A 111 -29.51 4.11 5.81
CA LYS A 111 -28.22 4.34 5.14
C LYS A 111 -28.24 5.58 4.24
N ALA A 112 -29.32 5.79 3.49
CA ALA A 112 -29.49 6.97 2.64
C ALA A 112 -29.57 8.26 3.47
N SER A 113 -30.28 8.22 4.61
CA SER A 113 -30.39 9.33 5.55
C SER A 113 -29.04 9.68 6.18
N MET A 114 -28.28 8.67 6.63
CA MET A 114 -26.92 8.86 7.14
C MET A 114 -26.01 9.52 6.10
N LYS A 115 -26.00 9.03 4.85
CA LYS A 115 -25.21 9.61 3.76
C LYS A 115 -25.60 11.06 3.46
N THR A 116 -26.88 11.39 3.61
CA THR A 116 -27.39 12.75 3.46
C THR A 116 -26.88 13.66 4.58
N LEU A 117 -26.94 13.22 5.83
CA LEU A 117 -26.41 13.94 7.00
C LEU A 117 -24.90 14.14 6.90
N GLU A 118 -24.14 13.11 6.53
CA GLU A 118 -22.70 13.22 6.27
C GLU A 118 -22.40 14.31 5.23
N SER A 119 -23.14 14.33 4.12
CA SER A 119 -22.96 15.36 3.10
C SER A 119 -23.29 16.77 3.61
N LYS A 120 -24.33 16.94 4.42
CA LYS A 120 -24.68 18.23 5.03
C LYS A 120 -23.58 18.72 5.97
N MET A 121 -23.14 17.86 6.89
CA MET A 121 -22.08 18.18 7.85
C MET A 121 -20.75 18.50 7.16
N ARG A 122 -20.38 17.75 6.10
CA ARG A 122 -19.19 18.08 5.29
C ARG A 122 -19.29 19.44 4.61
N LYS A 123 -20.45 19.76 4.04
CA LYS A 123 -20.71 21.08 3.41
C LYS A 123 -20.60 22.20 4.43
N PHE A 124 -21.11 22.03 5.65
CA PHE A 124 -20.98 23.03 6.72
C PHE A 124 -19.51 23.34 7.02
N ILE A 125 -18.68 22.32 7.29
CA ILE A 125 -17.24 22.51 7.59
C ILE A 125 -16.51 23.15 6.40
N ALA A 126 -16.75 22.66 5.18
CA ALA A 126 -16.12 23.21 3.99
C ALA A 126 -16.53 24.68 3.76
N LEU A 127 -17.81 25.02 3.96
CA LEU A 127 -18.30 26.38 3.81
C LEU A 127 -17.72 27.32 4.88
N ALA A 128 -17.58 26.85 6.13
CA ALA A 128 -16.94 27.62 7.19
C ALA A 128 -15.50 28.01 6.80
N LEU A 129 -14.74 27.07 6.22
CA LEU A 129 -13.39 27.33 5.71
C LEU A 129 -13.38 28.22 4.46
N GLN A 130 -14.31 28.04 3.53
CA GLN A 130 -14.32 28.77 2.26
C GLN A 130 -14.87 30.20 2.37
N SER A 131 -15.67 30.48 3.40
CA SER A 131 -16.34 31.78 3.57
C SER A 131 -15.51 32.80 4.37
N ASP A 132 -14.48 32.36 5.09
CA ASP A 132 -13.52 33.27 5.75
C ASP A 132 -12.79 34.11 4.69
N GLU A 133 -12.61 35.40 4.95
CA GLU A 133 -12.00 36.33 3.98
C GLU A 133 -10.58 35.90 3.57
N GLY A 134 -9.83 35.28 4.49
CA GLY A 134 -8.49 34.78 4.24
C GLY A 134 -8.42 33.66 3.19
N PHE A 135 -9.52 32.96 2.91
CA PHE A 135 -9.55 31.87 1.94
C PHE A 135 -9.19 32.31 0.52
N LYS A 136 -9.61 33.53 0.12
CA LYS A 136 -9.40 34.07 -1.23
C LYS A 136 -7.91 34.19 -1.59
N ASP A 137 -7.08 34.44 -0.58
CA ASP A 137 -5.65 34.67 -0.75
C ASP A 137 -4.80 33.44 -0.40
N LEU A 138 -5.40 32.27 -0.13
CA LEU A 138 -4.67 31.02 0.16
C LEU A 138 -3.96 30.42 -1.05
N PHE A 139 -4.24 30.90 -2.27
CA PHE A 139 -3.72 30.29 -3.49
C PHE A 139 -3.30 31.34 -4.51
N GLY A 140 -2.22 31.04 -5.23
CA GLY A 140 -1.77 31.86 -6.35
C GLY A 140 -0.91 33.04 -5.93
N GLN A 141 -0.98 34.12 -6.72
CA GLN A 141 -0.03 35.21 -6.64
C GLN A 141 -0.19 36.06 -5.36
N ASN A 142 -1.43 36.27 -4.89
CA ASN A 142 -1.68 37.07 -3.69
C ASN A 142 -1.04 36.47 -2.43
N LEU A 143 -1.07 35.14 -2.31
CA LEU A 143 -0.42 34.42 -1.20
C LEU A 143 1.07 34.79 -1.10
N ILE A 144 1.77 34.70 -2.23
CA ILE A 144 3.22 34.90 -2.33
C ILE A 144 3.57 36.38 -2.18
N LYS A 145 2.81 37.28 -2.80
CA LYS A 145 3.13 38.72 -2.85
C LYS A 145 2.77 39.49 -1.61
N LYS A 146 1.71 39.09 -0.92
CA LYS A 146 1.08 39.89 0.11
C LYS A 146 0.93 39.12 1.42
N THR A 147 0.16 38.04 1.39
CA THR A 147 -0.28 37.34 2.60
C THR A 147 0.88 36.74 3.39
N LEU A 148 1.81 36.03 2.74
CA LEU A 148 2.96 35.45 3.42
C LEU A 148 3.95 36.52 3.90
N PRO A 149 4.35 37.53 3.11
CA PRO A 149 5.18 38.62 3.61
C PRO A 149 4.62 39.34 4.84
N GLU A 150 3.29 39.51 4.94
CA GLU A 150 2.62 40.10 6.11
C GLU A 150 2.56 39.15 7.32
N PHE A 151 2.51 37.83 7.09
CA PHE A 151 2.46 36.80 8.14
C PHE A 151 3.84 36.43 8.72
N LEU A 152 4.90 36.54 7.91
CA LEU A 152 6.23 36.10 8.26
C LEU A 152 6.98 37.14 9.09
N GLU A 153 7.57 36.68 10.20
CA GLU A 153 8.45 37.52 11.02
C GLU A 153 9.91 37.48 10.55
N SER A 154 10.37 36.32 10.06
CA SER A 154 11.75 36.08 9.60
C SER A 154 12.02 36.74 8.25
N ASP A 155 13.07 37.59 8.19
CA ASP A 155 13.49 38.22 6.93
C ASP A 155 14.06 37.19 5.93
N THR A 156 14.70 36.12 6.42
CA THR A 156 15.15 35.01 5.58
C THR A 156 13.98 34.29 4.90
N ASP A 157 12.87 34.06 5.63
CA ASP A 157 11.69 33.43 5.04
C ASP A 157 11.02 34.35 4.01
N LYS A 158 11.01 35.66 4.26
CA LYS A 158 10.50 36.66 3.29
C LYS A 158 11.33 36.67 2.01
N GLU A 159 12.65 36.60 2.09
CA GLU A 159 13.54 36.52 0.93
C GLU A 159 13.28 35.26 0.09
N ILE A 160 13.09 34.11 0.75
CA ILE A 160 12.75 32.84 0.09
C ILE A 160 11.44 32.97 -0.69
N ILE A 161 10.40 33.55 -0.10
CA ILE A 161 9.10 33.74 -0.76
C ILE A 161 9.18 34.76 -1.90
N ALA A 162 9.98 35.82 -1.74
CA ALA A 162 10.18 36.85 -2.76
C ALA A 162 10.77 36.30 -4.07
N GLU A 163 11.60 35.25 -4.01
CA GLU A 163 12.15 34.57 -5.21
C GLU A 163 11.06 33.97 -6.12
N PHE A 164 9.87 33.71 -5.56
CA PHE A 164 8.73 33.18 -6.31
C PHE A 164 7.76 34.28 -6.79
N ASP A 165 8.08 35.56 -6.62
CA ASP A 165 7.36 36.64 -7.32
C ASP A 165 7.47 36.42 -8.84
N GLY A 166 6.33 36.42 -9.53
CA GLY A 166 6.24 36.12 -10.96
C GLY A 166 6.28 34.63 -11.30
N PHE A 167 6.61 33.76 -10.33
CA PHE A 167 6.69 32.31 -10.48
C PHE A 167 5.67 31.54 -9.62
N SER A 168 4.58 32.18 -9.18
CA SER A 168 3.52 31.49 -8.42
C SER A 168 2.92 30.26 -9.13
N THR A 169 2.99 30.21 -10.46
CA THR A 169 2.58 29.04 -11.28
C THR A 169 3.45 27.80 -11.02
N TYR A 170 4.67 27.96 -10.49
CA TYR A 170 5.54 26.87 -10.05
C TYR A 170 4.89 26.04 -8.92
N PHE A 171 3.95 26.64 -8.18
CA PHE A 171 3.16 25.97 -7.14
C PHE A 171 1.82 25.42 -7.63
N THR A 172 1.46 25.49 -8.92
CA THR A 172 0.11 25.09 -9.40
C THR A 172 -0.31 23.70 -8.93
N GLY A 173 0.55 22.69 -9.12
CA GLY A 173 0.26 21.33 -8.66
C GLY A 173 0.15 21.24 -7.14
N PHE A 174 0.97 21.99 -6.41
CA PHE A 174 0.92 22.07 -4.95
C PHE A 174 -0.36 22.75 -4.45
N PHE A 175 -0.76 23.88 -5.04
CA PHE A 175 -2.01 24.58 -4.74
C PHE A 175 -3.23 23.73 -5.07
N ASN A 176 -3.24 22.98 -6.17
CA ASN A 176 -4.34 22.06 -6.49
C ASN A 176 -4.46 20.96 -5.42
N ASN A 177 -3.34 20.39 -4.99
CA ASN A 177 -3.33 19.43 -3.88
C ASN A 177 -3.86 20.05 -2.58
N ARG A 178 -3.53 21.31 -2.27
CA ARG A 178 -4.05 22.03 -1.09
C ARG A 178 -5.53 22.38 -1.21
N LYS A 179 -6.00 22.79 -2.39
CA LYS A 179 -7.43 23.07 -2.65
C LYS A 179 -8.32 21.87 -2.32
N ASN A 180 -7.86 20.65 -2.65
CA ASN A 180 -8.59 19.42 -2.34
C ASN A 180 -8.86 19.24 -0.83
N MET A 181 -8.03 19.82 0.04
CA MET A 181 -8.24 19.78 1.49
C MET A 181 -9.51 20.51 1.92
N TYR A 182 -9.95 21.52 1.17
CA TYR A 182 -11.07 22.39 1.50
C TYR A 182 -12.38 21.98 0.82
N SER A 183 -12.43 20.83 0.15
CA SER A 183 -13.64 20.36 -0.52
C SER A 183 -14.71 19.85 0.47
N ALA A 184 -15.97 19.89 0.05
CA ALA A 184 -17.09 19.21 0.72
C ALA A 184 -17.32 17.78 0.18
N ASP A 185 -16.59 17.40 -0.87
CA ASP A 185 -16.72 16.10 -1.52
C ASP A 185 -16.32 14.96 -0.60
N ASP A 186 -16.85 13.78 -0.89
CA ASP A 186 -16.55 12.54 -0.18
C ASP A 186 -15.16 12.01 -0.58
N GLN A 187 -14.11 12.69 -0.14
CA GLN A 187 -12.72 12.38 -0.48
C GLN A 187 -11.78 12.36 0.74
N PRO A 188 -10.94 11.33 0.93
CA PRO A 188 -10.06 11.20 2.10
C PRO A 188 -9.04 12.32 2.31
N THR A 189 -8.75 13.11 1.27
CA THR A 189 -7.84 14.25 1.35
C THR A 189 -8.49 15.51 1.92
N ALA A 190 -9.82 15.56 2.05
CA ALA A 190 -10.55 16.72 2.55
C ALA A 190 -10.61 16.75 4.09
N ILE A 191 -10.48 17.95 4.65
CA ILE A 191 -10.65 18.24 6.08
C ILE A 191 -12.06 17.87 6.54
N SER A 192 -13.07 18.25 5.75
CA SER A 192 -14.46 17.92 6.03
C SER A 192 -14.69 16.40 6.14
N TYR A 193 -14.08 15.61 5.24
CA TYR A 193 -14.11 14.15 5.31
C TYR A 193 -13.39 13.60 6.55
N ARG A 194 -12.17 14.10 6.85
CA ARG A 194 -11.42 13.71 8.06
C ARG A 194 -12.24 13.95 9.34
N CYS A 195 -12.97 15.05 9.41
CA CYS A 195 -13.84 15.34 10.54
C CYS A 195 -15.04 14.38 10.59
N ILE A 196 -15.80 14.25 9.49
CA ILE A 196 -17.12 13.60 9.49
C ILE A 196 -17.07 12.10 9.23
N ASN A 197 -16.32 11.63 8.23
CA ASN A 197 -16.31 10.23 7.84
C ASN A 197 -15.30 9.40 8.67
N ASP A 198 -14.24 10.05 9.14
CA ASP A 198 -13.12 9.40 9.84
C ASP A 198 -13.23 9.54 11.37
N ASN A 199 -13.24 10.77 11.88
CA ASN A 199 -13.14 11.05 13.32
C ASN A 199 -14.48 10.95 14.06
N LEU A 200 -15.59 11.44 13.50
CA LEU A 200 -16.91 11.35 14.15
C LEU A 200 -17.29 9.90 14.49
N PRO A 201 -17.20 8.89 13.59
CA PRO A 201 -17.51 7.50 13.95
C PRO A 201 -16.63 6.94 15.08
N LYS A 202 -15.35 7.33 15.14
CA LYS A 202 -14.46 6.94 16.24
C LYS A 202 -14.92 7.51 17.57
N ILE A 203 -15.36 8.77 17.59
CA ILE A 203 -15.90 9.43 18.78
C ILE A 203 -17.17 8.72 19.21
N LEU A 204 -18.10 8.45 18.29
CA LEU A 204 -19.34 7.74 18.61
C LEU A 204 -19.06 6.33 19.18
N ASP A 205 -18.11 5.61 18.61
CA ASP A 205 -17.67 4.31 19.16
C ASP A 205 -17.08 4.44 20.56
N ASN A 206 -16.28 5.49 20.82
CA ASN A 206 -15.71 5.76 22.13
C ASN A 206 -16.77 6.19 23.14
N VAL A 207 -17.74 7.03 22.76
CA VAL A 207 -18.90 7.41 23.59
C VAL A 207 -19.69 6.16 23.98
N ARG A 208 -19.99 5.27 23.02
CA ARG A 208 -20.66 3.99 23.28
C ARG A 208 -19.82 3.09 24.21
N THR A 209 -18.50 3.04 24.00
CA THR A 209 -17.60 2.22 24.81
C THR A 209 -17.49 2.78 26.24
N PHE A 210 -17.44 4.09 26.40
CA PHE A 210 -17.34 4.76 27.70
C PHE A 210 -18.61 4.54 28.53
N LYS A 211 -19.77 4.56 27.87
CA LYS A 211 -21.09 4.26 28.46
C LYS A 211 -21.33 2.77 28.73
N ASN A 212 -20.43 1.87 28.34
CA ASN A 212 -20.56 0.44 28.67
C ASN A 212 -20.42 0.24 30.19
N SER A 213 -21.35 -0.50 30.80
CA SER A 213 -21.40 -0.73 32.25
C SER A 213 -20.10 -1.31 32.82
N ASP A 214 -19.40 -2.15 32.07
CA ASP A 214 -18.13 -2.73 32.51
C ASP A 214 -17.00 -1.70 32.52
N VAL A 215 -16.99 -0.80 31.53
CA VAL A 215 -16.02 0.31 31.43
C VAL A 215 -16.30 1.35 32.52
N ALA A 216 -17.55 1.77 32.68
CA ALA A 216 -17.96 2.72 33.71
C ALA A 216 -17.60 2.25 35.13
N ASN A 217 -17.79 0.96 35.43
CA ASN A 217 -17.45 0.38 36.73
C ASN A 217 -15.93 0.34 37.01
N ILE A 218 -15.09 0.16 35.99
CA ILE A 218 -13.62 0.18 36.12
C ILE A 218 -13.11 1.61 36.32
N LEU A 219 -13.74 2.54 35.62
CA LEU A 219 -13.34 3.93 35.59
C LEU A 219 -13.75 4.68 36.86
N ASN A 220 -14.83 4.30 37.56
CA ASN A 220 -15.28 4.97 38.79
C ASN A 220 -14.19 5.21 39.87
N ASN A 221 -13.18 4.34 39.98
CA ASN A 221 -12.09 4.51 40.97
C ASN A 221 -10.87 5.28 40.43
N ASN A 222 -10.72 5.44 39.12
CA ASN A 222 -9.56 6.07 38.48
C ASN A 222 -9.91 7.34 37.69
N LEU A 223 -11.19 7.62 37.45
CA LEU A 223 -11.71 8.80 36.75
C LEU A 223 -11.36 10.08 37.49
N LYS A 224 -11.41 10.05 38.82
CA LYS A 224 -11.01 11.19 39.64
C LYS A 224 -9.54 11.56 39.42
N ILE A 225 -8.65 10.56 39.45
CA ILE A 225 -7.20 10.74 39.20
C ILE A 225 -6.96 11.18 37.76
N LEU A 226 -7.62 10.55 36.79
CA LEU A 226 -7.52 10.93 35.38
C LEU A 226 -8.02 12.36 35.15
N ASN A 227 -9.11 12.77 35.78
CA ASN A 227 -9.59 14.14 35.66
C ASN A 227 -8.61 15.11 36.33
N GLU A 228 -8.10 14.81 37.54
CA GLU A 228 -7.09 15.64 38.22
C GLU A 228 -5.77 15.77 37.42
N ASP A 229 -5.29 14.69 36.80
CA ASP A 229 -4.06 14.68 35.99
C ASP A 229 -4.18 15.50 34.69
N PHE A 230 -5.41 15.73 34.20
CA PHE A 230 -5.69 16.47 32.98
C PHE A 230 -6.37 17.83 33.23
N ASP A 231 -6.81 18.08 34.47
CA ASP A 231 -7.38 19.36 34.91
C ASP A 231 -6.27 20.42 34.95
N GLY A 232 -6.55 21.60 34.42
CA GLY A 232 -5.56 22.68 34.25
C GLY A 232 -4.70 22.64 32.97
N ILE A 233 -4.71 21.56 32.17
CA ILE A 233 -4.01 21.52 30.86
C ILE A 233 -4.97 21.83 29.71
N TYR A 234 -6.15 21.21 29.70
CA TYR A 234 -7.16 21.38 28.63
C TYR A 234 -8.52 21.89 29.12
N GLY A 235 -8.74 21.95 30.44
CA GLY A 235 -9.95 22.53 31.06
C GLY A 235 -11.24 21.74 30.84
N THR A 236 -11.16 20.41 30.68
CA THR A 236 -12.32 19.53 30.38
C THR A 236 -12.25 18.23 31.18
N SER A 237 -13.39 17.67 31.61
CA SER A 237 -13.43 16.34 32.23
C SER A 237 -13.54 15.21 31.21
N ALA A 238 -13.14 13.99 31.56
CA ALA A 238 -13.34 12.81 30.71
C ALA A 238 -14.83 12.59 30.39
N GLU A 239 -15.72 12.87 31.33
CA GLU A 239 -17.18 12.79 31.16
C GLU A 239 -17.70 13.75 30.09
N ASP A 240 -17.14 14.96 30.02
CA ASP A 240 -17.48 15.95 28.99
C ASP A 240 -16.96 15.48 27.61
N VAL A 241 -15.75 14.94 27.58
CA VAL A 241 -15.05 14.52 26.35
C VAL A 241 -15.74 13.34 25.66
N PHE A 242 -16.33 12.41 26.42
CA PHE A 242 -17.09 11.27 25.88
C PHE A 242 -18.60 11.56 25.78
N ASN A 243 -18.93 12.77 25.31
CA ASN A 243 -20.26 13.18 24.89
C ASN A 243 -20.31 13.45 23.37
N VAL A 244 -21.45 13.18 22.72
CA VAL A 244 -21.67 13.50 21.30
C VAL A 244 -21.52 15.00 21.05
N ASP A 245 -22.00 15.82 22.00
CA ASP A 245 -21.98 17.28 21.87
C ASP A 245 -20.56 17.88 21.96
N TYR A 246 -19.57 17.09 22.38
CA TYR A 246 -18.17 17.50 22.43
C TYR A 246 -17.48 17.47 21.07
N PHE A 247 -18.11 16.86 20.05
CA PHE A 247 -17.52 16.71 18.71
C PHE A 247 -16.95 18.00 18.10
N PRO A 248 -17.60 19.18 18.18
CA PRO A 248 -17.06 20.41 17.61
C PRO A 248 -15.69 20.81 18.14
N PHE A 249 -15.38 20.49 19.40
CA PHE A 249 -14.10 20.83 20.04
C PHE A 249 -12.94 20.01 19.51
N VAL A 250 -13.19 18.86 18.87
CA VAL A 250 -12.16 17.98 18.29
C VAL A 250 -12.08 18.05 16.77
N LEU A 251 -12.58 19.14 16.17
CA LEU A 251 -12.36 19.44 14.75
C LEU A 251 -10.94 19.99 14.50
N SER A 252 -10.42 20.79 15.43
CA SER A 252 -9.06 21.35 15.36
C SER A 252 -8.00 20.35 15.82
N GLN A 253 -6.75 20.55 15.40
CA GLN A 253 -5.65 19.67 15.80
C GLN A 253 -5.42 19.72 17.31
N LYS A 254 -5.53 20.90 17.92
CA LYS A 254 -5.40 21.09 19.37
C LYS A 254 -6.42 20.26 20.16
N GLY A 255 -7.68 20.28 19.72
CA GLY A 255 -8.73 19.45 20.33
C GLY A 255 -8.49 17.95 20.15
N ILE A 256 -8.02 17.52 18.98
CA ILE A 256 -7.66 16.12 18.72
C ILE A 256 -6.52 15.65 19.62
N GLU A 257 -5.51 16.49 19.85
CA GLU A 257 -4.39 16.18 20.74
C GLU A 257 -4.84 16.06 22.19
N ALA A 258 -5.64 17.00 22.69
CA ALA A 258 -6.24 16.89 24.02
C ALA A 258 -7.01 15.57 24.19
N TYR A 259 -7.88 15.24 23.24
CA TYR A 259 -8.65 13.99 23.23
C TYR A 259 -7.75 12.74 23.22
N ASN A 260 -6.74 12.71 22.35
CA ASN A 260 -5.85 11.56 22.21
C ASN A 260 -4.91 11.39 23.41
N SER A 261 -4.52 12.48 24.08
CA SER A 261 -3.76 12.47 25.32
C SER A 261 -4.57 11.85 26.45
N ILE A 262 -5.85 12.19 26.60
CA ILE A 262 -6.76 11.54 27.59
C ILE A 262 -6.84 10.02 27.34
N LEU A 263 -6.84 9.60 26.07
CA LEU A 263 -6.85 8.18 25.71
C LEU A 263 -5.50 7.47 25.93
N GLY A 264 -4.39 8.10 25.57
CA GLY A 264 -3.06 7.48 25.43
C GLY A 264 -2.05 7.82 26.52
N GLY A 265 -2.36 8.80 27.37
CA GLY A 265 -1.42 9.37 28.34
C GLY A 265 -0.43 10.34 27.69
N TYR A 266 0.40 10.96 28.51
CA TYR A 266 1.53 11.77 28.08
C TYR A 266 2.72 11.59 29.03
N THR A 267 3.91 11.94 28.56
CA THR A 267 5.14 11.88 29.35
C THR A 267 5.55 13.29 29.71
N ASN A 268 5.82 13.53 30.99
CA ASN A 268 6.31 14.78 31.54
C ASN A 268 7.78 15.01 31.15
N SER A 269 8.26 16.24 31.29
CA SER A 269 9.65 16.62 31.00
C SER A 269 10.69 15.91 31.87
N ASP A 270 10.28 15.37 33.02
CA ASP A 270 11.10 14.57 33.94
C ASP A 270 11.11 13.06 33.60
N GLY A 271 10.46 12.66 32.50
CA GLY A 271 10.35 11.28 32.06
C GLY A 271 9.23 10.47 32.74
N SER A 272 8.53 11.04 33.73
CA SER A 272 7.37 10.39 34.36
C SER A 272 6.19 10.32 33.39
N LYS A 273 5.47 9.19 33.36
CA LYS A 273 4.36 8.96 32.43
C LYS A 273 3.01 8.99 33.13
N ILE A 274 2.16 9.92 32.71
CA ILE A 274 0.74 9.97 33.06
C ILE A 274 -0.02 8.96 32.19
N LYS A 275 -0.84 8.12 32.82
CA LYS A 275 -1.55 7.03 32.14
C LYS A 275 -2.84 7.53 31.49
N GLY A 276 -3.08 7.12 30.25
CA GLY A 276 -4.37 7.34 29.58
C GLY A 276 -5.39 6.22 29.82
N LEU A 277 -6.65 6.45 29.41
CA LEU A 277 -7.75 5.47 29.52
C LEU A 277 -7.42 4.10 28.92
N ASN A 278 -6.73 4.06 27.77
CA ASN A 278 -6.38 2.80 27.12
C ASN A 278 -5.37 1.96 27.91
N GLU A 279 -4.54 2.60 28.73
CA GLU A 279 -3.59 1.91 29.60
C GLU A 279 -4.34 1.28 30.78
N TYR A 280 -5.30 2.00 31.38
CA TYR A 280 -6.20 1.44 32.40
C TYR A 280 -6.99 0.23 31.86
N ILE A 281 -7.58 0.33 30.66
CA ILE A 281 -8.29 -0.79 30.00
C ILE A 281 -7.35 -1.97 29.73
N ASN A 282 -6.12 -1.70 29.28
CA ASN A 282 -5.14 -2.73 28.99
C ASN A 282 -4.74 -3.51 30.26
N LEU A 283 -4.50 -2.80 31.37
CA LEU A 283 -4.19 -3.39 32.67
C LEU A 283 -5.35 -4.27 33.17
N TYR A 284 -6.59 -3.80 33.04
CA TYR A 284 -7.78 -4.60 33.37
C TYR A 284 -7.84 -5.90 32.54
N ASN A 285 -7.66 -5.81 31.23
CA ASN A 285 -7.71 -6.96 30.32
C ASN A 285 -6.60 -7.99 30.58
N GLN A 286 -5.41 -7.53 30.98
CA GLN A 286 -4.30 -8.40 31.34
C GLN A 286 -4.55 -9.14 32.67
N LYS A 287 -5.33 -8.53 33.58
CA LYS A 287 -5.71 -9.10 34.88
C LYS A 287 -6.84 -10.12 34.76
N ASN A 288 -7.81 -9.94 33.87
CA ASN A 288 -9.04 -10.76 33.83
C ASN A 288 -9.12 -11.85 32.72
N GLY A 289 -8.07 -12.02 31.91
CA GLY A 289 -8.02 -13.08 30.92
C GLY A 289 -8.99 -12.90 29.73
N ASN A 290 -9.27 -13.98 28.99
CA ASN A 290 -10.03 -13.92 27.73
C ASN A 290 -11.56 -13.90 27.87
N ILE A 291 -12.10 -14.05 29.09
CA ILE A 291 -13.54 -14.28 29.33
C ILE A 291 -14.32 -12.95 29.45
N HIS A 292 -13.66 -11.87 29.91
CA HIS A 292 -14.26 -10.53 30.10
C HIS A 292 -13.37 -9.42 29.55
N ARG A 293 -12.96 -9.52 28.27
CA ARG A 293 -12.14 -8.48 27.63
C ARG A 293 -12.99 -7.29 27.20
N ILE A 294 -12.51 -6.11 27.54
CA ILE A 294 -13.08 -4.82 27.16
C ILE A 294 -12.32 -4.25 25.97
N PRO A 295 -13.01 -3.68 24.96
CA PRO A 295 -12.35 -3.04 23.83
C PRO A 295 -11.59 -1.78 24.26
N LYS A 296 -10.43 -1.52 23.63
CA LYS A 296 -9.72 -0.24 23.77
C LYS A 296 -10.47 0.86 23.01
N MET A 297 -10.40 2.08 23.52
CA MET A 297 -10.86 3.29 22.85
C MET A 297 -9.97 3.60 21.64
N LYS A 298 -10.58 4.18 20.61
CA LYS A 298 -9.94 4.50 19.33
C LYS A 298 -9.40 5.92 19.36
N GLN A 299 -8.11 6.09 19.15
CA GLN A 299 -7.55 7.42 18.92
C GLN A 299 -8.07 8.03 17.61
N LEU A 300 -8.28 9.35 17.64
CA LEU A 300 -8.67 10.15 16.49
C LEU A 300 -7.48 10.30 15.56
N PHE A 301 -7.75 10.34 14.27
CA PHE A 301 -6.74 10.74 13.31
C PHE A 301 -6.43 12.22 13.48
N LYS A 302 -5.17 12.59 13.33
CA LYS A 302 -4.75 13.98 13.27
C LYS A 302 -5.50 14.75 12.18
N GLN A 303 -5.59 16.06 12.28
CA GLN A 303 -6.15 16.88 11.21
C GLN A 303 -5.22 16.86 9.97
N ILE A 304 -5.79 17.11 8.79
CA ILE A 304 -5.01 17.22 7.56
C ILE A 304 -3.98 18.35 7.70
N LEU A 305 -2.75 18.10 7.25
CA LEU A 305 -1.60 19.03 7.25
C LEU A 305 -0.97 19.34 8.63
N SER A 306 -1.52 18.84 9.74
CA SER A 306 -0.89 19.00 11.06
C SER A 306 0.46 18.28 11.14
N GLU A 307 1.45 18.88 11.80
CA GLU A 307 2.75 18.24 12.01
C GLU A 307 2.70 17.24 13.19
N ARG A 308 3.70 16.36 13.26
CA ARG A 308 4.04 15.73 14.52
C ARG A 308 4.81 16.76 15.33
N GLU A 309 4.10 17.56 16.12
CA GLU A 309 4.67 17.86 17.42
C GLU A 309 4.66 16.53 18.17
N SER A 310 5.78 15.84 18.02
CA SER A 310 6.31 14.97 19.03
C SER A 310 6.08 15.58 20.41
N VAL A 311 5.16 15.14 21.27
CA VAL A 311 5.51 15.24 22.71
C VAL A 311 6.79 14.41 22.95
N SER A 312 7.04 13.43 22.06
CA SER A 312 8.28 12.67 21.92
C SER A 312 9.18 13.19 20.78
N PHE A 313 10.42 13.58 21.12
CA PHE A 313 11.47 14.00 20.20
C PHE A 313 11.74 12.97 19.08
N ILE A 314 11.85 13.43 17.82
CA ILE A 314 12.36 12.63 16.69
C ILE A 314 13.73 13.21 16.31
N PRO A 315 14.82 12.42 16.33
CA PRO A 315 16.15 12.95 16.05
C PRO A 315 16.31 13.47 14.61
N GLU A 316 16.94 14.64 14.46
CA GLU A 316 17.35 15.21 13.16
C GLU A 316 18.38 14.34 12.41
N LYS A 317 18.35 14.37 11.08
CA LYS A 317 19.26 13.61 10.20
C LYS A 317 20.60 14.35 10.05
N PHE A 318 21.72 13.63 10.00
CA PHE A 318 23.04 14.20 9.63
C PHE A 318 23.13 14.53 8.13
N ASP A 319 23.91 15.55 7.79
CA ASP A 319 24.06 16.05 6.41
C ASP A 319 25.41 15.70 5.77
N SER A 320 26.47 15.46 6.55
CA SER A 320 27.81 15.11 6.04
C SER A 320 28.44 13.90 6.75
N ASP A 321 29.48 13.33 6.12
CA ASP A 321 30.24 12.21 6.67
C ASP A 321 30.99 12.65 7.95
N ASP A 322 31.52 13.88 7.98
CA ASP A 322 32.26 14.43 9.12
C ASP A 322 31.36 14.77 10.31
N ASP A 323 30.12 15.22 10.08
CA ASP A 323 29.15 15.45 11.16
C ASP A 323 28.82 14.16 11.92
N VAL A 324 28.79 13.04 11.20
CA VAL A 324 28.57 11.71 11.77
C VAL A 324 29.76 11.32 12.65
N LEU A 325 30.98 11.38 12.11
CA LEU A 325 32.19 10.97 12.82
C LEU A 325 32.44 11.83 14.05
N SER A 326 32.31 13.15 13.92
CA SER A 326 32.49 14.10 15.03
C SER A 326 31.45 13.87 16.14
N SER A 327 30.18 13.67 15.80
CA SER A 327 29.14 13.37 16.79
C SER A 327 29.38 12.06 17.54
N ILE A 328 29.91 11.03 16.87
CA ILE A 328 30.30 9.78 17.52
C ILE A 328 31.50 10.01 18.45
N ASN A 329 32.53 10.71 17.97
CA ASN A 329 33.71 11.02 18.77
C ASN A 329 33.37 11.83 20.02
N ASP A 330 32.54 12.87 19.88
CA ASP A 330 32.08 13.72 20.99
C ASP A 330 31.28 12.93 22.04
N TYR A 331 30.58 11.87 21.64
CA TYR A 331 29.89 10.98 22.56
C TYR A 331 30.87 10.21 23.44
N TYR A 332 32.02 9.77 22.92
CA TYR A 332 33.01 9.04 23.71
C TYR A 332 33.88 9.94 24.61
N LEU A 333 34.06 11.20 24.23
CA LEU A 333 34.92 12.14 24.92
C LEU A 333 34.27 12.79 26.16
N GLU A 334 35.14 13.39 26.98
CA GLU A 334 34.77 14.19 28.14
C GLU A 334 34.28 15.58 27.72
N ARG A 335 33.20 16.07 28.34
CA ARG A 335 32.56 17.36 27.99
C ARG A 335 32.33 18.23 29.23
N ASP A 336 32.01 19.50 28.99
CA ASP A 336 31.69 20.50 30.03
C ASP A 336 32.76 20.68 31.12
N GLY A 337 34.04 20.66 30.72
CA GLY A 337 35.16 20.84 31.64
C GLY A 337 35.32 19.69 32.65
N GLY A 338 34.87 18.49 32.28
CA GLY A 338 34.96 17.26 33.09
C GLY A 338 33.75 16.96 33.97
N LYS A 339 32.66 17.73 33.81
CA LYS A 339 31.38 17.44 34.45
C LYS A 339 30.67 16.23 33.82
N VAL A 340 30.86 16.02 32.52
CA VAL A 340 30.34 14.85 31.80
C VAL A 340 31.51 13.94 31.50
N LEU A 341 31.51 12.76 32.14
CA LEU A 341 32.58 11.78 31.98
C LEU A 341 32.64 11.22 30.56
N SER A 342 33.85 10.87 30.14
CA SER A 342 34.06 10.04 28.96
C SER A 342 33.38 8.68 29.16
N ILE A 343 33.09 8.00 28.05
CA ILE A 343 32.49 6.66 28.12
C ILE A 343 33.46 5.67 28.77
N GLU A 344 34.76 5.78 28.49
CA GLU A 344 35.80 4.96 29.14
C GLU A 344 35.77 5.10 30.68
N LYS A 345 35.75 6.33 31.20
CA LYS A 345 35.65 6.59 32.65
C LYS A 345 34.33 6.10 33.24
N THR A 346 33.24 6.22 32.49
CA THR A 346 31.92 5.70 32.89
C THR A 346 31.92 4.18 32.96
N VAL A 347 32.50 3.51 31.97
CA VAL A 347 32.65 2.05 31.91
C VAL A 347 33.54 1.54 33.04
N GLU A 348 34.65 2.21 33.36
CA GLU A 348 35.49 1.86 34.51
C GLU A 348 34.73 1.94 35.84
N LYS A 349 33.86 2.95 36.00
CA LYS A 349 33.01 3.07 37.20
C LYS A 349 32.00 1.94 37.28
N ILE A 350 31.38 1.58 36.16
CA ILE A 350 30.46 0.43 36.08
C ILE A 350 31.21 -0.86 36.45
N GLU A 351 32.38 -1.12 35.86
CA GLU A 351 33.15 -2.34 36.16
C GLU A 351 33.57 -2.40 37.63
N LYS A 352 33.98 -1.27 38.24
CA LYS A 352 34.28 -1.18 39.68
C LYS A 352 33.05 -1.48 40.53
N LEU A 353 31.91 -0.87 40.22
CA LEU A 353 30.64 -1.08 40.91
C LEU A 353 30.23 -2.56 40.90
N PHE A 354 30.31 -3.22 39.74
CA PHE A 354 29.90 -4.62 39.60
C PHE A 354 30.95 -5.63 40.08
N SER A 355 32.23 -5.25 40.12
CA SER A 355 33.27 -6.06 40.79
C SER A 355 32.99 -6.17 42.30
N ALA A 356 32.49 -5.08 42.90
CA ALA A 356 32.08 -4.99 44.30
C ALA A 356 30.57 -5.29 44.51
N VAL A 357 29.86 -5.89 43.54
CA VAL A 357 28.39 -6.10 43.64
C VAL A 357 27.97 -6.89 44.88
N THR A 358 28.84 -7.75 45.39
CA THR A 358 28.64 -8.56 46.61
C THR A 358 28.77 -7.76 47.91
N ASP A 359 29.32 -6.54 47.84
CA ASP A 359 29.45 -5.64 48.99
C ASP A 359 28.16 -4.83 49.22
N TYR A 360 27.23 -4.86 48.25
CA TYR A 360 25.90 -4.26 48.32
C TYR A 360 24.84 -5.30 48.69
N SER A 361 23.70 -4.84 49.20
CA SER A 361 22.62 -5.75 49.61
C SER A 361 21.92 -6.34 48.39
N THR A 362 22.04 -7.66 48.17
CA THR A 362 21.31 -8.36 47.09
C THR A 362 19.79 -8.38 47.32
N ASP A 363 19.33 -8.16 48.56
CA ASP A 363 17.93 -7.89 48.91
C ASP A 363 17.46 -6.49 48.48
N GLY A 364 18.39 -5.58 48.19
CA GLY A 364 18.14 -4.19 47.79
C GLY A 364 18.38 -3.87 46.32
N ILE A 365 18.72 -4.85 45.47
CA ILE A 365 18.91 -4.68 44.02
C ILE A 365 17.82 -5.46 43.29
N PHE A 366 17.08 -4.79 42.40
CA PHE A 366 15.83 -5.33 41.86
C PHE A 366 15.83 -5.52 40.35
N VAL A 367 15.18 -6.59 39.91
CA VAL A 367 14.85 -6.89 38.51
C VAL A 367 13.35 -6.86 38.34
N LYS A 368 12.88 -6.13 37.34
CA LYS A 368 11.45 -6.03 37.03
C LYS A 368 10.87 -7.37 36.56
N ASN A 369 9.69 -7.73 37.07
CA ASN A 369 8.96 -8.95 36.68
C ASN A 369 8.29 -8.78 35.30
N ALA A 370 9.11 -8.69 34.25
CA ALA A 370 8.69 -8.56 32.87
C ALA A 370 9.73 -9.19 31.91
N ALA A 371 10.13 -8.46 30.86
CA ALA A 371 11.11 -8.96 29.89
C ALA A 371 12.51 -9.06 30.52
N GLU A 372 12.79 -8.22 31.51
CA GLU A 372 14.04 -8.16 32.25
C GLU A 372 14.26 -9.43 33.06
N LEU A 373 13.27 -9.85 33.88
CA LEU A 373 13.33 -11.14 34.58
C LEU A 373 13.46 -12.33 33.62
N THR A 374 12.76 -12.28 32.47
CA THR A 374 12.88 -13.31 31.44
C THR A 374 14.30 -13.40 30.87
N ALA A 375 14.95 -12.25 30.64
CA ALA A 375 16.32 -12.18 30.15
C ALA A 375 17.31 -12.70 31.19
N VAL A 376 17.17 -12.29 32.47
CA VAL A 376 17.99 -12.81 33.58
C VAL A 376 17.83 -14.32 33.72
N CYS A 377 16.60 -14.84 33.70
CA CYS A 377 16.37 -16.28 33.84
C CYS A 377 16.94 -17.08 32.66
N SER A 378 16.74 -16.59 31.43
CA SER A 378 17.28 -17.27 30.25
C SER A 378 18.81 -17.23 30.20
N GLY A 379 19.41 -16.10 30.59
CA GLY A 379 20.86 -15.91 30.59
C GLY A 379 21.57 -16.66 31.70
N ALA A 380 21.10 -16.53 32.94
CA ALA A 380 21.73 -17.17 34.10
C ALA A 380 21.41 -18.67 34.20
N PHE A 381 20.20 -19.09 33.82
CA PHE A 381 19.66 -20.44 34.12
C PHE A 381 19.32 -21.29 32.89
N GLY A 382 19.43 -20.75 31.67
CA GLY A 382 19.09 -21.45 30.41
C GLY A 382 17.59 -21.54 30.09
N TYR A 383 16.70 -21.23 31.05
CA TYR A 383 15.25 -21.31 30.87
C TYR A 383 14.51 -20.08 31.42
N TRP A 384 13.64 -19.48 30.59
CA TRP A 384 12.92 -18.25 30.96
C TRP A 384 11.93 -18.43 32.13
N GLY A 385 11.42 -19.65 32.32
CA GLY A 385 10.37 -19.96 33.29
C GLY A 385 10.87 -20.35 34.68
N THR A 386 12.19 -20.35 34.93
CA THR A 386 12.81 -20.88 36.16
C THR A 386 12.21 -20.30 37.44
N VAL A 387 12.23 -18.97 37.58
CA VAL A 387 11.67 -18.27 38.75
C VAL A 387 10.15 -18.43 38.82
N GLN A 388 9.45 -18.34 37.68
CA GLN A 388 7.99 -18.47 37.64
C GLN A 388 7.53 -19.85 38.12
N ASN A 389 8.21 -20.91 37.73
CA ASN A 389 7.88 -22.29 38.12
C ASN A 389 8.14 -22.52 39.60
N ALA A 390 9.32 -22.14 40.11
CA ALA A 390 9.65 -22.28 41.52
C ALA A 390 8.70 -21.46 42.42
N TRP A 391 8.39 -20.22 42.03
CA TRP A 391 7.41 -19.40 42.72
C TRP A 391 6.02 -20.04 42.73
N ASN A 392 5.59 -20.61 41.59
CA ASN A 392 4.31 -21.32 41.51
C ASN A 392 4.29 -22.53 42.46
N ASN A 393 5.39 -23.27 42.58
CA ASN A 393 5.50 -24.42 43.48
C ASN A 393 5.43 -24.01 44.95
N GLU A 394 6.12 -22.93 45.35
CA GLU A 394 6.03 -22.37 46.71
C GLU A 394 4.60 -21.88 47.01
N TYR A 395 3.96 -21.20 46.05
CA TYR A 395 2.55 -20.80 46.15
C TYR A 395 1.62 -22.01 46.30
N ASP A 396 1.84 -23.07 45.54
CA ASP A 396 1.05 -24.29 45.56
C ASP A 396 1.19 -25.03 46.89
N ALA A 397 2.40 -25.09 47.45
CA ALA A 397 2.67 -25.68 48.76
C ALA A 397 1.98 -24.93 49.91
N LEU A 398 1.99 -23.59 49.87
CA LEU A 398 1.37 -22.74 50.89
C LEU A 398 -0.17 -22.72 50.81
N ASN A 399 -0.74 -22.86 49.61
CA ASN A 399 -2.18 -22.68 49.39
C ASN A 399 -2.96 -23.99 49.11
N GLY A 400 -2.25 -25.12 48.99
CA GLY A 400 -2.81 -26.42 48.63
C GLY A 400 -3.25 -26.48 47.16
N TYR A 401 -2.46 -27.13 46.31
CA TYR A 401 -2.73 -27.24 44.87
C TYR A 401 -4.13 -27.76 44.53
N LYS A 402 -4.80 -27.08 43.59
CA LYS A 402 -6.08 -27.52 43.01
C LYS A 402 -6.04 -27.31 41.50
N GLU A 403 -6.25 -28.37 40.72
CA GLU A 403 -6.29 -28.31 39.26
C GLU A 403 -7.64 -27.75 38.75
N THR A 404 -7.97 -26.52 39.16
CA THR A 404 -9.17 -25.80 38.73
C THR A 404 -8.76 -24.49 38.07
N GLU A 405 -9.49 -24.08 37.03
CA GLU A 405 -9.22 -22.84 36.29
C GLU A 405 -9.18 -21.61 37.20
N LYS A 406 -10.06 -21.57 38.21
CA LYS A 406 -10.11 -20.49 39.22
C LYS A 406 -8.87 -20.44 40.11
N TYR A 407 -8.31 -21.59 40.50
CA TYR A 407 -7.08 -21.65 41.30
C TYR A 407 -5.86 -21.24 40.48
N ILE A 408 -5.74 -21.75 39.25
CA ILE A 408 -4.66 -21.41 38.32
C ILE A 408 -4.68 -19.91 37.98
N ASP A 409 -5.86 -19.32 37.78
CA ASP A 409 -6.00 -17.87 37.55
C ASP A 409 -5.62 -17.04 38.80
N LYS A 410 -6.03 -17.48 40.00
CA LYS A 410 -5.63 -16.83 41.27
C LYS A 410 -4.12 -16.84 41.47
N ARG A 411 -3.46 -17.99 41.21
CA ARG A 411 -2.00 -18.14 41.26
C ARG A 411 -1.29 -17.21 40.26
N LYS A 412 -1.74 -17.21 39.00
CA LYS A 412 -1.19 -16.31 37.97
C LYS A 412 -1.35 -14.84 38.32
N LYS A 413 -2.49 -14.44 38.90
CA LYS A 413 -2.72 -13.07 39.39
C LYS A 413 -1.77 -12.70 40.54
N ALA A 414 -1.55 -13.63 41.47
CA ALA A 414 -0.64 -13.42 42.59
C ALA A 414 0.83 -13.35 42.15
N TYR A 415 1.26 -14.14 41.15
CA TYR A 415 2.59 -14.01 40.56
C TYR A 415 2.78 -12.65 39.88
N LYS A 416 1.80 -12.23 39.08
CA LYS A 416 1.84 -10.94 38.37
C LYS A 416 1.75 -9.72 39.28
N SER A 417 1.25 -9.86 40.51
CA SER A 417 1.25 -8.74 41.48
C SER A 417 2.62 -8.51 42.11
N VAL A 418 3.58 -9.41 41.94
CA VAL A 418 4.98 -9.17 42.29
C VAL A 418 5.58 -8.35 41.14
N GLU A 419 5.81 -7.05 41.34
CA GLU A 419 6.23 -6.13 40.27
C GLU A 419 7.73 -6.23 39.93
N SER A 420 8.55 -6.64 40.90
CA SER A 420 9.98 -6.90 40.79
C SER A 420 10.41 -7.96 41.80
N PHE A 421 11.57 -8.56 41.56
CA PHE A 421 12.23 -9.50 42.47
C PHE A 421 13.61 -8.97 42.80
N SER A 422 14.05 -9.13 44.05
CA SER A 422 15.44 -8.84 44.40
C SER A 422 16.37 -9.89 43.78
N ILE A 423 17.66 -9.59 43.66
CA ILE A 423 18.64 -10.60 43.23
C ILE A 423 18.64 -11.81 44.18
N ALA A 424 18.49 -11.56 45.49
CA ALA A 424 18.37 -12.62 46.50
C ALA A 424 17.13 -13.51 46.27
N ASP A 425 15.98 -12.92 45.95
CA ASP A 425 14.76 -13.67 45.62
C ASP A 425 14.97 -14.55 44.38
N ILE A 426 15.57 -14.00 43.33
CA ILE A 426 15.82 -14.73 42.09
C ILE A 426 16.73 -15.93 42.35
N GLN A 427 17.81 -15.75 43.11
CA GLN A 427 18.70 -16.83 43.50
C GLN A 427 17.97 -17.89 44.32
N LYS A 428 17.20 -17.48 45.33
CA LYS A 428 16.39 -18.38 46.18
C LYS A 428 15.48 -19.27 45.33
N TYR A 429 14.75 -18.69 44.36
CA TYR A 429 13.84 -19.45 43.50
C TYR A 429 14.59 -20.35 42.51
N ALA A 430 15.76 -19.92 42.03
CA ALA A 430 16.57 -20.73 41.13
C ALA A 430 17.13 -21.98 41.83
N ASP A 431 17.64 -21.86 43.05
CA ASP A 431 18.26 -22.95 43.81
C ASP A 431 17.29 -24.12 44.09
N VAL A 432 15.99 -23.85 44.11
CA VAL A 432 14.93 -24.84 44.34
C VAL A 432 14.19 -25.26 43.06
N SER A 433 14.60 -24.75 41.89
CA SER A 433 13.93 -25.03 40.61
C SER A 433 14.52 -26.25 39.90
N GLU A 434 13.69 -27.26 39.66
CA GLU A 434 14.06 -28.44 38.84
C GLU A 434 14.16 -28.13 37.32
N SER A 435 13.77 -26.91 36.91
CA SER A 435 13.75 -26.49 35.50
C SER A 435 14.96 -25.67 35.06
N SER A 436 15.93 -25.48 35.95
CA SER A 436 17.20 -24.83 35.62
C SER A 436 18.12 -25.78 34.85
N GLU A 437 18.76 -25.29 33.78
CA GLU A 437 19.76 -26.05 33.03
C GLU A 437 21.18 -25.86 33.62
N THR A 438 21.38 -24.86 34.47
CA THR A 438 22.66 -24.49 35.10
C THR A 438 22.48 -24.10 36.58
N ASN A 439 23.53 -24.19 37.40
CA ASN A 439 23.53 -23.75 38.81
C ASN A 439 24.31 -22.44 39.01
N ALA A 440 24.17 -21.48 38.09
CA ALA A 440 24.93 -20.24 38.14
C ALA A 440 24.41 -19.30 39.26
N GLU A 441 25.32 -18.61 39.94
CA GLU A 441 24.96 -17.52 40.86
C GLU A 441 24.63 -16.26 40.05
N VAL A 442 23.48 -15.62 40.33
CA VAL A 442 22.98 -14.46 39.56
C VAL A 442 23.94 -13.28 39.61
N THR A 443 24.55 -13.02 40.77
CA THR A 443 25.56 -11.98 40.99
C THR A 443 26.82 -12.24 40.18
N GLU A 444 27.29 -13.48 40.13
CA GLU A 444 28.45 -13.91 39.35
C GLU A 444 28.17 -13.83 37.85
N TRP A 445 26.97 -14.24 37.41
CA TRP A 445 26.53 -14.08 36.02
C TRP A 445 26.48 -12.61 35.61
N LEU A 446 25.83 -11.74 36.41
CA LEU A 446 25.76 -10.30 36.16
C LEU A 446 27.15 -9.67 36.11
N ARG A 447 28.03 -10.01 37.06
CA ARG A 447 29.42 -9.54 37.09
C ARG A 447 30.15 -9.92 35.80
N ASN A 448 30.04 -11.16 35.35
CA ASN A 448 30.72 -11.65 34.16
C ASN A 448 30.15 -11.04 32.87
N GLU A 449 28.82 -10.97 32.73
CA GLU A 449 28.17 -10.34 31.58
C GLU A 449 28.51 -8.85 31.48
N ILE A 450 28.38 -8.10 32.58
CA ILE A 450 28.68 -6.67 32.58
C ILE A 450 30.16 -6.43 32.30
N LYS A 451 31.06 -7.23 32.88
CA LYS A 451 32.49 -7.16 32.57
C LYS A 451 32.78 -7.43 31.10
N GLU A 452 32.15 -8.43 30.50
CA GLU A 452 32.26 -8.70 29.07
C GLU A 452 31.78 -7.49 28.25
N LYS A 453 30.59 -6.95 28.54
CA LYS A 453 30.03 -5.81 27.80
C LYS A 453 30.82 -4.53 27.99
N CYS A 454 31.37 -4.28 29.17
CA CYS A 454 32.32 -3.19 29.44
C CYS A 454 33.57 -3.32 28.57
N ASN A 455 34.16 -4.52 28.50
CA ASN A 455 35.32 -4.78 27.64
C ASN A 455 34.99 -4.57 26.16
N LEU A 456 33.84 -5.05 25.70
CA LEU A 456 33.38 -4.84 24.32
C LEU A 456 33.18 -3.35 24.01
N ALA A 457 32.61 -2.57 24.93
CA ALA A 457 32.42 -1.13 24.76
C ALA A 457 33.75 -0.37 24.59
N VAL A 458 34.77 -0.71 25.39
CA VAL A 458 36.12 -0.13 25.28
C VAL A 458 36.79 -0.58 23.97
N GLN A 459 36.72 -1.86 23.63
CA GLN A 459 37.29 -2.40 22.39
C GLN A 459 36.63 -1.79 21.15
N GLY A 460 35.32 -1.62 21.16
CA GLY A 460 34.56 -0.99 20.08
C GLY A 460 34.98 0.45 19.85
N TYR A 461 35.19 1.22 20.92
CA TYR A 461 35.75 2.57 20.84
C TYR A 461 37.18 2.55 20.28
N GLU A 462 38.11 1.79 20.87
CA GLU A 462 39.51 1.78 20.43
C GLU A 462 39.65 1.33 18.96
N SER A 463 38.84 0.37 18.52
CA SER A 463 38.82 -0.09 17.12
C SER A 463 38.31 0.96 16.13
N SER A 464 37.46 1.89 16.58
CA SER A 464 36.87 2.95 15.74
C SER A 464 37.53 4.32 15.91
N LYS A 465 38.33 4.52 16.97
CA LYS A 465 38.97 5.78 17.37
C LYS A 465 39.74 6.46 16.25
N ASP A 466 40.53 5.70 15.50
CA ASP A 466 41.31 6.24 14.38
C ASP A 466 40.43 6.81 13.27
N LEU A 467 39.26 6.23 13.05
CA LEU A 467 38.28 6.65 12.06
C LEU A 467 37.48 7.87 12.54
N ILE A 468 36.98 7.85 13.77
CA ILE A 468 36.07 8.89 14.29
C ILE A 468 36.80 10.17 14.74
N SER A 469 38.09 10.10 15.06
CA SER A 469 38.87 11.24 15.57
C SER A 469 39.47 12.15 14.48
N LYS A 470 39.32 11.79 13.20
CA LYS A 470 39.94 12.49 12.06
C LYS A 470 38.87 12.81 11.01
N PRO A 471 39.06 13.89 10.21
CA PRO A 471 38.23 14.12 9.04
C PRO A 471 38.28 12.92 8.08
N TYR A 472 37.15 12.60 7.47
CA TYR A 472 37.05 11.46 6.56
C TYR A 472 37.71 11.80 5.21
N THR A 473 38.83 11.13 4.91
CA THR A 473 39.69 11.46 3.75
C THR A 473 39.64 10.43 2.62
N GLU A 474 38.84 9.38 2.75
CA GLU A 474 38.70 8.38 1.70
C GLU A 474 37.89 8.90 0.51
N SER A 475 38.20 8.38 -0.68
CA SER A 475 37.47 8.76 -1.90
C SER A 475 36.04 8.22 -1.95
N LYS A 476 35.77 7.10 -1.27
CA LYS A 476 34.43 6.50 -1.18
C LYS A 476 33.67 7.08 0.00
N LYS A 477 32.37 7.37 -0.19
CA LYS A 477 31.47 7.81 0.89
C LYS A 477 31.45 6.87 2.10
N LEU A 478 31.27 7.43 3.30
CA LEU A 478 31.36 6.68 4.56
C LEU A 478 30.39 5.49 4.60
N PHE A 479 29.15 5.72 4.18
CA PHE A 479 28.11 4.68 4.12
C PHE A 479 28.30 3.61 3.01
N ASN A 480 29.29 3.79 2.14
CA ASN A 480 29.70 2.82 1.11
C ASN A 480 31.04 2.14 1.44
N ASN A 481 31.71 2.52 2.52
CA ASN A 481 32.87 1.81 3.03
C ASN A 481 32.41 0.78 4.05
N ASP A 482 32.22 -0.47 3.58
CA ASP A 482 31.75 -1.59 4.41
C ASP A 482 32.55 -1.75 5.71
N ASN A 483 33.88 -1.53 5.68
CA ASN A 483 34.72 -1.63 6.87
C ASN A 483 34.45 -0.48 7.85
N ALA A 484 34.34 0.75 7.36
CA ALA A 484 34.05 1.92 8.20
C ALA A 484 32.65 1.82 8.85
N VAL A 485 31.65 1.37 8.09
CA VAL A 485 30.29 1.11 8.60
C VAL A 485 30.33 0.04 9.69
N GLU A 486 31.05 -1.05 9.47
CA GLU A 486 31.19 -2.12 10.46
C GLU A 486 31.87 -1.63 11.74
N LEU A 487 32.96 -0.85 11.65
CA LEU A 487 33.64 -0.28 12.81
C LEU A 487 32.73 0.63 13.63
N ILE A 488 32.03 1.57 12.97
CA ILE A 488 31.11 2.51 13.63
C ILE A 488 29.95 1.75 14.28
N LYS A 489 29.38 0.79 13.55
CA LYS A 489 28.27 -0.02 14.05
C LYS A 489 28.68 -0.82 15.27
N ASN A 490 29.81 -1.51 15.22
CA ASN A 490 30.28 -2.34 16.33
C ASN A 490 30.58 -1.48 17.57
N ALA A 491 31.14 -0.28 17.39
CA ALA A 491 31.33 0.66 18.48
C ALA A 491 29.99 1.05 19.15
N LEU A 492 28.98 1.42 18.37
CA LEU A 492 27.67 1.81 18.90
C LEU A 492 26.86 0.64 19.46
N ASP A 493 26.90 -0.53 18.80
CA ASP A 493 26.26 -1.77 19.27
C ASP A 493 26.85 -2.23 20.59
N SER A 494 28.18 -2.18 20.76
CA SER A 494 28.83 -2.61 22.01
C SER A 494 28.36 -1.79 23.22
N VAL A 495 28.16 -0.49 23.05
CA VAL A 495 27.60 0.39 24.10
C VAL A 495 26.11 0.12 24.32
N LYS A 496 25.35 -0.14 23.25
CA LYS A 496 23.93 -0.49 23.33
C LYS A 496 23.71 -1.86 24.00
N GLU A 497 24.60 -2.82 23.80
CA GLU A 497 24.60 -4.09 24.52
C GLU A 497 24.86 -3.89 26.01
N LEU A 498 25.84 -3.07 26.38
CA LEU A 498 26.10 -2.71 27.77
C LEU A 498 24.86 -2.06 28.41
N GLU A 499 24.24 -1.08 27.75
CA GLU A 499 22.99 -0.46 28.21
C GLU A 499 21.89 -1.51 28.46
N ASN A 500 21.69 -2.44 27.52
CA ASN A 500 20.64 -3.45 27.62
C ASN A 500 20.82 -4.36 28.85
N VAL A 501 22.05 -4.71 29.19
CA VAL A 501 22.37 -5.51 30.38
C VAL A 501 22.18 -4.69 31.65
N LEU A 502 22.66 -3.44 31.68
CA LEU A 502 22.46 -2.55 32.84
C LEU A 502 20.97 -2.31 33.11
N ARG A 503 20.16 -2.12 32.05
CA ARG A 503 18.71 -1.90 32.15
C ARG A 503 17.98 -2.99 32.94
N LEU A 504 18.50 -4.21 32.99
CA LEU A 504 17.91 -5.32 33.74
C LEU A 504 17.75 -5.01 35.24
N LEU A 505 18.59 -4.13 35.78
CA LEU A 505 18.73 -3.86 37.21
C LEU A 505 18.00 -2.58 37.69
N LEU A 506 17.20 -1.95 36.82
CA LEU A 506 16.43 -0.74 37.20
C LEU A 506 15.26 -1.02 38.15
N GLY A 507 14.81 -2.28 38.23
CA GLY A 507 13.56 -2.62 38.93
C GLY A 507 12.37 -1.84 38.38
N THR A 508 11.44 -1.48 39.27
CA THR A 508 10.35 -0.54 39.00
C THR A 508 10.72 0.90 39.39
N GLY A 509 11.78 1.07 40.18
CA GLY A 509 12.26 2.34 40.74
C GLY A 509 11.53 2.78 42.01
N LYS A 510 10.51 2.01 42.44
CA LYS A 510 9.58 2.34 43.54
C LYS A 510 9.71 1.41 44.76
N GLU A 511 10.72 0.55 44.77
CA GLU A 511 10.97 -0.41 45.85
C GLU A 511 11.39 0.30 47.14
N GLU A 512 10.72 0.00 48.25
CA GLU A 512 10.97 0.64 49.56
C GLU A 512 12.32 0.23 50.18
N SER A 513 12.82 -0.95 49.85
CA SER A 513 14.05 -1.53 50.41
C SER A 513 15.24 -1.50 49.44
N LYS A 514 15.22 -0.63 48.43
CA LYS A 514 16.31 -0.52 47.45
C LYS A 514 17.60 0.01 48.10
N ASP A 515 18.73 -0.50 47.64
CA ASP A 515 20.04 -0.10 48.11
C ASP A 515 20.42 1.26 47.47
N GLU A 516 20.19 2.34 48.21
CA GLU A 516 20.44 3.70 47.74
C GLU A 516 21.94 3.98 47.48
N ASN A 517 22.85 3.23 48.10
CA ASN A 517 24.28 3.37 47.81
C ASN A 517 24.60 2.78 46.42
N PHE A 518 24.03 1.61 46.10
CA PHE A 518 24.15 1.03 44.77
C PHE A 518 23.51 1.91 43.70
N TYR A 519 22.24 2.30 43.87
CA TYR A 519 21.51 3.08 42.86
C TYR A 519 22.05 4.51 42.69
N GLY A 520 22.61 5.11 43.75
CA GLY A 520 23.26 6.41 43.70
C GLY A 520 24.52 6.45 42.82
N GLU A 521 25.24 5.33 42.72
CA GLU A 521 26.39 5.17 41.83
C GLU A 521 25.99 4.64 40.44
N PHE A 522 25.01 3.75 40.38
CA PHE A 522 24.54 3.08 39.16
C PHE A 522 23.79 4.01 38.19
N LEU A 523 22.80 4.76 38.66
CA LEU A 523 21.89 5.52 37.79
C LEU A 523 22.61 6.59 36.95
N PRO A 524 23.52 7.42 37.50
CA PRO A 524 24.24 8.40 36.69
C PRO A 524 25.10 7.77 35.59
N CYS A 525 25.66 6.57 35.85
CA CYS A 525 26.41 5.82 34.85
C CYS A 525 25.49 5.27 33.76
N TYR A 526 24.33 4.73 34.13
CA TYR A 526 23.33 4.23 33.20
C TYR A 526 22.76 5.34 32.29
N GLU A 527 22.40 6.50 32.85
CA GLU A 527 21.88 7.64 32.11
C GLU A 527 22.88 8.14 31.06
N ARG A 528 24.17 8.20 31.41
CA ARG A 528 25.24 8.57 30.47
C ARG A 528 25.39 7.58 29.31
N ILE A 529 25.26 6.27 29.59
CA ILE A 529 25.27 5.24 28.54
C ILE A 529 24.05 5.39 27.61
N CYS A 530 22.86 5.66 28.17
CA CYS A 530 21.59 5.79 27.42
C CYS A 530 21.55 6.95 26.40
N GLU A 531 22.43 7.94 26.51
CA GLU A 531 22.56 9.00 25.49
C GLU A 531 22.86 8.44 24.08
N VAL A 532 23.35 7.19 23.99
CA VAL A 532 23.61 6.48 22.73
C VAL A 532 22.35 6.35 21.86
N ASP A 533 21.15 6.30 22.43
CA ASP A 533 19.91 5.99 21.70
C ASP A 533 19.64 6.96 20.56
N SER A 534 19.71 8.25 20.88
CA SER A 534 19.51 9.33 19.91
C SER A 534 20.61 9.28 18.84
N LEU A 535 21.86 9.09 19.24
CA LEU A 535 22.99 9.02 18.32
C LEU A 535 22.89 7.81 17.39
N TYR A 536 22.60 6.63 17.93
CA TYR A 536 22.44 5.37 17.23
C TYR A 536 21.43 5.49 16.08
N ASP A 537 20.26 6.08 16.37
CA ASP A 537 19.22 6.30 15.36
C ASP A 537 19.65 7.30 14.28
N LYS A 538 20.29 8.42 14.65
CA LYS A 538 20.78 9.42 13.68
C LYS A 538 21.86 8.83 12.75
N VAL A 539 22.83 8.12 13.31
CA VAL A 539 23.91 7.46 12.56
C VAL A 539 23.34 6.39 11.63
N ARG A 540 22.49 5.49 12.12
CA ARG A 540 21.85 4.44 11.30
C ARG A 540 21.07 5.04 10.12
N ASN A 541 20.32 6.12 10.35
CA ASN A 541 19.56 6.80 9.30
C ASN A 541 20.47 7.40 8.23
N TYR A 542 21.66 7.87 8.59
CA TYR A 542 22.66 8.33 7.65
C TYR A 542 23.28 7.17 6.85
N MET A 543 23.74 6.12 7.54
CA MET A 543 24.49 5.00 6.97
C MET A 543 23.66 4.13 6.00
N THR A 544 22.33 4.13 6.14
CA THR A 544 21.47 3.26 5.31
C THR A 544 20.99 3.91 4.00
N GLN A 545 21.54 5.08 3.64
CA GLN A 545 21.19 5.82 2.43
C GLN A 545 21.60 5.10 1.13
N LYS A 546 20.94 5.46 0.02
CA LYS A 546 21.29 4.98 -1.32
C LYS A 546 22.32 5.90 -1.96
N LEU A 547 23.28 5.30 -2.66
CA LEU A 547 24.34 6.02 -3.39
C LEU A 547 23.81 6.94 -4.50
N TYR A 548 22.84 6.48 -5.30
CA TYR A 548 22.28 7.30 -6.37
C TYR A 548 21.12 8.17 -5.85
N LYS A 549 21.06 9.41 -6.33
CA LYS A 549 19.93 10.32 -6.09
C LYS A 549 19.04 10.36 -7.34
N THR A 550 17.73 10.36 -7.11
CA THR A 550 16.73 10.53 -8.19
C THR A 550 16.17 11.94 -8.27
N ASP A 551 16.57 12.81 -7.34
CA ASP A 551 16.14 14.20 -7.29
C ASP A 551 16.58 14.92 -8.55
N LYS A 552 15.69 15.78 -9.02
CA LYS A 552 15.83 16.47 -10.30
C LYS A 552 15.31 17.88 -10.16
N ILE A 553 15.97 18.79 -10.84
CA ILE A 553 15.67 20.21 -10.86
C ILE A 553 14.72 20.47 -12.03
N LYS A 554 13.56 21.09 -11.80
CA LYS A 554 12.67 21.50 -12.89
C LYS A 554 13.26 22.73 -13.58
N LEU A 555 13.46 22.64 -14.89
CA LEU A 555 14.00 23.72 -15.70
C LEU A 555 12.89 24.63 -16.23
N ASN A 556 13.11 25.94 -16.20
CA ASN A 556 12.16 26.95 -16.67
C ASN A 556 12.77 27.91 -17.70
N PHE A 557 14.09 27.95 -17.88
CA PHE A 557 14.78 28.83 -18.85
C PHE A 557 14.35 30.31 -18.69
N HIS A 558 14.26 30.77 -17.43
CA HIS A 558 13.76 32.11 -17.06
C HIS A 558 12.36 32.45 -17.60
N ASN A 559 11.53 31.44 -17.88
CA ASN A 559 10.17 31.62 -18.39
C ASN A 559 9.15 30.88 -17.49
N PRO A 560 8.28 31.61 -16.77
CA PRO A 560 7.27 31.00 -15.89
C PRO A 560 6.14 30.25 -16.62
N GLN A 561 6.04 30.39 -17.95
CA GLN A 561 5.10 29.68 -18.82
C GLN A 561 5.79 28.63 -19.70
N PHE A 562 7.07 28.33 -19.45
CA PHE A 562 7.85 27.37 -20.23
C PHE A 562 7.13 26.03 -20.37
N LEU A 563 7.02 25.53 -21.61
CA LEU A 563 6.33 24.28 -21.95
C LEU A 563 4.84 24.21 -21.51
N GLY A 564 4.20 25.35 -21.31
CA GLY A 564 2.77 25.43 -20.96
C GLY A 564 1.84 24.84 -22.03
N GLY A 565 2.28 24.81 -23.29
CA GLY A 565 1.52 24.24 -24.41
C GLY A 565 2.31 24.21 -25.71
N TRP A 566 1.64 23.82 -26.79
CA TRP A 566 2.24 23.67 -28.12
C TRP A 566 1.58 24.54 -29.20
N ASP A 567 0.52 25.30 -28.88
CA ASP A 567 -0.22 26.07 -29.89
C ASP A 567 0.68 27.06 -30.63
N ARG A 568 0.59 27.06 -31.96
CA ARG A 568 1.36 27.94 -32.85
C ARG A 568 1.31 29.41 -32.44
N ASN A 569 0.16 29.88 -31.93
CA ASN A 569 -0.03 31.28 -31.54
C ASN A 569 0.64 31.61 -30.19
N LYS A 570 1.17 30.61 -29.50
CA LYS A 570 1.77 30.69 -28.15
C LYS A 570 3.20 30.18 -28.08
N GLU A 571 3.82 29.82 -29.21
CA GLU A 571 5.21 29.34 -29.24
C GLU A 571 6.19 30.33 -28.58
N ALA A 572 6.04 31.64 -28.82
CA ALA A 572 6.86 32.67 -28.18
C ALA A 572 6.61 32.77 -26.67
N ASP A 573 5.37 32.56 -26.22
CA ASP A 573 5.01 32.59 -24.79
C ASP A 573 5.59 31.36 -24.07
N TYR A 574 5.53 30.18 -24.69
CA TYR A 574 5.98 28.91 -24.11
C TYR A 574 7.46 28.58 -24.37
N SER A 575 8.12 29.36 -25.23
CA SER A 575 9.55 29.25 -25.55
C SER A 575 10.01 27.89 -26.08
N ALA A 576 9.13 27.10 -26.71
CA ALA A 576 9.49 25.77 -27.20
C ALA A 576 8.70 25.34 -28.45
N VAL A 577 9.35 24.58 -29.32
CA VAL A 577 8.73 23.89 -30.47
C VAL A 577 9.27 22.46 -30.61
N LEU A 578 8.51 21.59 -31.27
CA LEU A 578 8.94 20.22 -31.61
C LEU A 578 9.37 20.14 -33.07
N LEU A 579 10.45 19.41 -33.34
CA LEU A 579 10.97 19.16 -34.68
C LEU A 579 11.09 17.65 -34.92
N ARG A 580 10.93 17.21 -36.16
CA ARG A 580 11.13 15.82 -36.60
C ARG A 580 12.09 15.78 -37.79
N ARG A 581 12.95 14.77 -37.84
CA ARG A 581 13.84 14.49 -38.99
C ARG A 581 14.27 13.03 -38.98
N ASN A 582 14.18 12.33 -40.11
CA ASN A 582 14.64 10.93 -40.27
C ASN A 582 14.14 9.99 -39.15
N SER A 583 12.85 10.07 -38.78
CA SER A 583 12.25 9.32 -37.65
C SER A 583 12.82 9.61 -36.25
N LEU A 584 13.64 10.64 -36.11
CA LEU A 584 14.11 11.21 -34.84
C LEU A 584 13.31 12.47 -34.51
N TYR A 585 13.26 12.78 -33.23
CA TYR A 585 12.47 13.89 -32.69
C TYR A 585 13.33 14.78 -31.82
N TYR A 586 13.07 16.07 -31.89
CA TYR A 586 13.83 17.09 -31.20
C TYR A 586 12.90 18.11 -30.56
N ILE A 587 13.36 18.74 -29.49
CA ILE A 587 12.74 19.91 -28.89
C ILE A 587 13.72 21.08 -29.02
N ALA A 588 13.21 22.19 -29.53
CA ALA A 588 13.98 23.41 -29.72
C ALA A 588 13.45 24.48 -28.77
N ILE A 589 14.31 25.00 -27.90
CA ILE A 589 13.97 25.93 -26.83
C ILE A 589 14.52 27.32 -27.18
N MET A 590 13.64 28.33 -27.12
CA MET A 590 13.95 29.70 -27.47
C MET A 590 14.21 30.55 -26.22
N PRO A 591 15.45 31.04 -25.99
CA PRO A 591 15.79 31.89 -24.86
C PRO A 591 15.08 33.26 -24.94
N SER A 592 15.07 34.00 -23.83
CA SER A 592 14.23 35.20 -23.64
C SER A 592 14.38 36.28 -24.72
N GLY A 593 15.58 36.47 -25.28
CA GLY A 593 15.86 37.44 -26.35
C GLY A 593 15.48 36.99 -27.76
N TYR A 594 15.16 35.70 -27.97
CA TYR A 594 15.02 35.09 -29.29
C TYR A 594 13.73 34.25 -29.43
N LYS A 595 12.69 34.60 -28.66
CA LYS A 595 11.39 33.89 -28.62
C LYS A 595 10.62 33.83 -29.94
N ARG A 596 11.01 34.62 -30.94
CA ARG A 596 10.31 34.79 -32.22
C ARG A 596 11.08 34.26 -33.43
N VAL A 597 12.15 33.49 -33.23
CA VAL A 597 12.98 32.96 -34.34
C VAL A 597 12.19 32.12 -35.35
N PHE A 598 11.10 31.47 -34.93
CA PHE A 598 10.21 30.71 -35.84
C PHE A 598 9.02 31.50 -36.42
N GLU A 599 8.97 32.83 -36.29
CA GLU A 599 7.97 33.65 -36.98
C GLU A 599 8.35 33.89 -38.44
N LYS A 600 9.64 33.99 -38.76
CA LYS A 600 10.18 34.23 -40.11
C LYS A 600 11.24 33.19 -40.46
N ILE A 601 10.78 32.04 -40.96
CA ILE A 601 11.64 30.93 -41.33
C ILE A 601 12.11 31.13 -42.79
N PRO A 602 13.42 31.02 -43.10
CA PRO A 602 13.90 31.08 -44.47
C PRO A 602 13.38 29.89 -45.29
N ALA A 603 13.09 30.12 -46.57
CA ALA A 603 12.72 29.04 -47.48
C ALA A 603 13.92 28.09 -47.69
N PRO A 604 13.70 26.76 -47.70
CA PRO A 604 14.77 25.81 -47.97
C PRO A 604 15.29 25.96 -49.39
N LYS A 605 16.62 25.82 -49.54
CA LYS A 605 17.26 25.74 -50.86
C LYS A 605 16.95 24.38 -51.48
N ALA A 606 17.08 24.27 -52.81
CA ALA A 606 16.94 22.98 -53.50
C ALA A 606 17.93 21.95 -52.92
N ASP A 607 17.44 20.73 -52.64
CA ASP A 607 18.18 19.61 -52.03
C ASP A 607 18.76 19.86 -50.62
N GLU A 608 18.37 20.94 -49.94
CA GLU A 608 18.77 21.20 -48.56
C GLU A 608 18.09 20.26 -47.58
N THR A 609 18.84 19.76 -46.60
CA THR A 609 18.27 18.96 -45.51
C THR A 609 17.40 19.84 -44.62
N VAL A 610 16.22 19.33 -44.27
CA VAL A 610 15.23 20.07 -43.47
C VAL A 610 14.83 19.32 -42.22
N TYR A 611 14.41 20.08 -41.22
CA TYR A 611 13.58 19.61 -40.11
C TYR A 611 12.12 19.89 -40.43
N GLU A 612 11.25 18.95 -40.09
CA GLU A 612 9.81 19.16 -40.08
C GLU A 612 9.42 19.75 -38.72
N LYS A 613 9.10 21.05 -38.68
CA LYS A 613 8.57 21.69 -37.48
C LYS A 613 7.10 21.30 -37.31
N VAL A 614 6.75 20.84 -36.11
CA VAL A 614 5.37 20.54 -35.73
C VAL A 614 4.59 21.85 -35.56
N ILE A 615 3.50 21.99 -36.31
CA ILE A 615 2.52 23.08 -36.18
C ILE A 615 1.30 22.51 -35.47
N TYR A 616 1.10 22.90 -34.21
CA TYR A 616 0.02 22.41 -33.37
C TYR A 616 -1.05 23.48 -33.19
N LYS A 617 -2.32 23.11 -33.32
CA LYS A 617 -3.47 23.97 -33.02
C LYS A 617 -4.45 23.24 -32.11
N LEU A 618 -4.95 23.96 -31.09
CA LEU A 618 -5.95 23.43 -30.16
C LEU A 618 -6.99 24.51 -29.81
N LEU A 619 -8.26 24.12 -29.84
CA LEU A 619 -9.37 24.84 -29.21
C LEU A 619 -9.70 24.15 -27.87
N PRO A 620 -9.12 24.60 -26.74
CA PRO A 620 -9.29 23.93 -25.47
C PRO A 620 -10.66 24.24 -24.85
N GLY A 621 -11.36 23.23 -24.33
CA GLY A 621 -12.61 23.43 -23.57
C GLY A 621 -13.64 24.32 -24.27
N PRO A 622 -14.26 23.86 -25.38
CA PRO A 622 -15.18 24.67 -26.19
C PRO A 622 -16.30 25.33 -25.39
N ASN A 623 -16.84 24.62 -24.40
CA ASN A 623 -17.89 25.09 -23.50
C ASN A 623 -17.52 26.36 -22.70
N LYS A 624 -16.22 26.63 -22.50
CA LYS A 624 -15.72 27.85 -21.86
C LYS A 624 -15.17 28.84 -22.87
N MET A 625 -14.46 28.36 -23.89
CA MET A 625 -13.76 29.23 -24.83
C MET A 625 -14.68 29.88 -25.85
N LEU A 626 -15.71 29.19 -26.35
CA LEU A 626 -16.66 29.79 -27.29
C LEU A 626 -17.38 30.99 -26.66
N PRO A 627 -17.99 30.89 -25.47
CA PRO A 627 -18.60 32.06 -24.85
C PRO A 627 -17.58 33.13 -24.45
N LYS A 628 -16.41 32.72 -23.92
CA LYS A 628 -15.36 33.65 -23.49
C LYS A 628 -14.84 34.52 -24.64
N VAL A 629 -14.74 33.97 -25.85
CA VAL A 629 -14.26 34.72 -27.02
C VAL A 629 -15.41 35.52 -27.61
N PHE A 630 -16.52 34.86 -27.97
CA PHE A 630 -17.60 35.48 -28.74
C PHE A 630 -18.48 36.45 -27.95
N PHE A 631 -18.61 36.26 -26.63
CA PHE A 631 -19.39 37.16 -25.77
C PHE A 631 -18.51 38.08 -24.90
N SER A 632 -17.20 38.12 -25.15
CA SER A 632 -16.37 39.20 -24.58
C SER A 632 -16.76 40.55 -25.17
N LYS A 633 -16.40 41.66 -24.51
CA LYS A 633 -16.63 43.02 -25.04
C LYS A 633 -16.17 43.15 -26.50
N LYS A 634 -14.93 42.73 -26.79
CA LYS A 634 -14.35 42.71 -28.14
C LYS A 634 -15.05 41.72 -29.08
N GLY A 635 -15.47 40.56 -28.55
CA GLY A 635 -16.20 39.55 -29.30
C GLY A 635 -17.56 40.04 -29.78
N ILE A 636 -18.32 40.70 -28.90
CA ILE A 636 -19.63 41.28 -29.24
C ILE A 636 -19.46 42.34 -30.35
N GLU A 637 -18.44 43.19 -30.26
CA GLU A 637 -18.12 44.18 -31.31
C GLU A 637 -17.73 43.53 -32.65
N THR A 638 -17.03 42.39 -32.63
CA THR A 638 -16.47 41.76 -33.83
C THR A 638 -17.47 40.82 -34.52
N PHE A 639 -18.20 40.02 -33.75
CA PHE A 639 -19.06 38.94 -34.25
C PHE A 639 -20.56 39.28 -34.19
N ASN A 640 -20.91 40.44 -33.59
CA ASN A 640 -22.26 41.00 -33.53
C ASN A 640 -23.37 39.98 -33.21
N PRO A 641 -23.31 39.30 -32.03
CA PRO A 641 -24.35 38.36 -31.62
C PRO A 641 -25.72 39.04 -31.53
N PRO A 642 -26.81 38.39 -31.98
CA PRO A 642 -28.15 38.90 -31.77
C PRO A 642 -28.43 39.11 -30.27
N LYS A 643 -29.10 40.22 -29.92
CA LYS A 643 -29.41 40.56 -28.53
C LYS A 643 -30.16 39.45 -27.79
N GLU A 644 -31.10 38.80 -28.50
CA GLU A 644 -31.87 37.67 -27.99
C GLU A 644 -30.98 36.47 -27.59
N ILE A 645 -29.89 36.20 -28.32
CA ILE A 645 -28.93 35.13 -27.98
C ILE A 645 -28.19 35.45 -26.67
N LEU A 646 -27.79 36.70 -26.46
CA LEU A 646 -27.12 37.15 -25.24
C LEU A 646 -28.06 37.03 -24.02
N GLU A 647 -29.29 37.53 -24.14
CA GLU A 647 -30.30 37.47 -23.08
C GLU A 647 -30.60 36.01 -22.68
N LYS A 648 -30.80 35.12 -23.66
CA LYS A 648 -31.05 33.67 -23.42
C LYS A 648 -29.83 32.95 -22.84
N TYR A 649 -28.62 33.33 -23.25
CA TYR A 649 -27.39 32.78 -22.68
C TYR A 649 -27.23 33.16 -21.20
N GLU A 650 -27.51 34.41 -20.84
CA GLU A 650 -27.48 34.89 -19.45
C GLU A 650 -28.55 34.21 -18.57
N LEU A 651 -29.76 34.02 -19.11
CA LEU A 651 -30.83 33.25 -18.45
C LEU A 651 -30.49 31.76 -18.30
N GLY A 652 -29.55 31.25 -19.10
CA GLY A 652 -29.09 29.87 -19.03
C GLY A 652 -30.04 28.83 -19.64
N THR A 653 -30.97 29.23 -20.50
CA THR A 653 -32.00 28.33 -21.09
C THR A 653 -31.41 27.25 -22.00
N HIS A 654 -30.18 27.42 -22.48
CA HIS A 654 -29.43 26.42 -23.24
C HIS A 654 -28.84 25.29 -22.37
N LYS A 655 -28.80 25.45 -21.04
CA LYS A 655 -28.24 24.45 -20.11
C LYS A 655 -29.31 23.42 -19.79
N THR A 656 -28.93 22.15 -19.77
CA THR A 656 -29.81 21.05 -19.35
C THR A 656 -30.24 21.24 -17.88
N GLY A 657 -31.55 21.26 -17.62
CA GLY A 657 -32.14 21.48 -16.29
C GLY A 657 -33.60 21.96 -16.37
N ASP A 658 -34.17 22.40 -15.25
CA ASP A 658 -35.59 22.80 -15.15
C ASP A 658 -35.98 24.00 -16.05
N GLY A 659 -35.00 24.77 -16.55
CA GLY A 659 -35.20 25.88 -17.49
C GLY A 659 -34.73 25.61 -18.92
N PHE A 660 -34.47 24.35 -19.30
CA PHE A 660 -33.93 23.99 -20.61
C PHE A 660 -34.93 24.25 -21.74
N ASN A 661 -34.50 24.97 -22.77
CA ASN A 661 -35.23 25.18 -24.02
C ASN A 661 -34.38 24.71 -25.21
N LEU A 662 -34.91 23.76 -25.97
CA LEU A 662 -34.18 23.13 -27.08
C LEU A 662 -34.00 24.09 -28.27
N ASP A 663 -34.97 24.95 -28.56
CA ASP A 663 -34.88 25.89 -29.67
C ASP A 663 -33.87 27.01 -29.37
N ASP A 664 -33.85 27.50 -28.13
CA ASP A 664 -32.81 28.45 -27.66
C ASP A 664 -31.41 27.83 -27.75
N CYS A 665 -31.28 26.56 -27.37
CA CYS A 665 -30.03 25.81 -27.49
C CYS A 665 -29.57 25.69 -28.94
N ARG A 666 -30.49 25.36 -29.86
CA ARG A 666 -30.18 25.22 -31.29
C ARG A 666 -29.83 26.55 -31.94
N ALA A 667 -30.54 27.63 -31.60
CA ALA A 667 -30.22 28.98 -32.04
C ALA A 667 -28.81 29.42 -31.58
N LEU A 668 -28.44 29.10 -30.34
CA LEU A 668 -27.09 29.34 -29.82
C LEU A 668 -26.03 28.53 -30.58
N ILE A 669 -26.32 27.27 -30.93
CA ILE A 669 -25.42 26.42 -31.73
C ILE A 669 -25.21 27.03 -33.12
N ASP A 670 -26.26 27.44 -33.81
CA ASP A 670 -26.16 28.05 -35.14
C ASP A 670 -25.35 29.35 -35.12
N TYR A 671 -25.55 30.18 -34.08
CA TYR A 671 -24.69 31.34 -33.86
C TYR A 671 -23.23 30.93 -33.69
N PHE A 672 -22.91 29.95 -32.83
CA PHE A 672 -21.52 29.52 -32.65
C PHE A 672 -20.90 28.93 -33.92
N LYS A 673 -21.64 28.17 -34.73
CA LYS A 673 -21.17 27.67 -36.02
C LYS A 673 -20.78 28.83 -36.95
N SER A 674 -21.67 29.80 -37.14
CA SER A 674 -21.39 30.97 -37.98
C SER A 674 -20.20 31.79 -37.48
N ALA A 675 -20.07 31.97 -36.16
CA ALA A 675 -18.97 32.70 -35.56
C ALA A 675 -17.63 31.98 -35.70
N ILE A 676 -17.61 30.64 -35.64
CA ILE A 676 -16.41 29.82 -35.87
C ILE A 676 -15.91 29.96 -37.32
N ASP A 677 -16.82 29.95 -38.30
CA ASP A 677 -16.47 30.04 -39.73
C ASP A 677 -15.81 31.38 -40.10
N VAL A 678 -16.17 32.45 -39.41
CA VAL A 678 -15.60 33.79 -39.63
C VAL A 678 -14.33 34.03 -38.78
N HIS A 679 -14.11 33.24 -37.72
CA HIS A 679 -12.95 33.41 -36.86
C HIS A 679 -11.65 33.02 -37.59
N SER A 680 -10.73 33.98 -37.74
CA SER A 680 -9.51 33.82 -38.55
C SER A 680 -8.61 32.65 -38.13
N ASP A 681 -8.51 32.35 -36.84
CA ASP A 681 -7.75 31.18 -36.36
C ASP A 681 -8.53 29.86 -36.42
N TRP A 682 -9.83 29.85 -36.12
CA TRP A 682 -10.60 28.63 -35.87
C TRP A 682 -11.22 28.05 -37.14
N SER A 683 -11.47 28.88 -38.16
CA SER A 683 -11.85 28.42 -39.50
C SER A 683 -10.81 27.46 -40.12
N ASN A 684 -9.52 27.59 -39.76
CA ASN A 684 -8.43 26.73 -40.25
C ASN A 684 -8.50 25.27 -39.76
N PHE A 685 -9.33 24.96 -38.75
CA PHE A 685 -9.57 23.57 -38.34
C PHE A 685 -10.37 22.80 -39.41
N GLY A 686 -11.19 23.48 -40.21
CA GLY A 686 -12.02 22.85 -41.24
C GLY A 686 -13.17 22.03 -40.64
N PHE A 687 -13.89 22.61 -39.66
CA PHE A 687 -14.98 21.94 -38.97
C PHE A 687 -16.07 21.44 -39.94
N ARG A 688 -16.57 20.25 -39.68
CA ARG A 688 -17.71 19.62 -40.35
C ARG A 688 -18.74 19.26 -39.28
N PHE A 689 -19.70 20.16 -39.06
CA PHE A 689 -20.71 19.96 -38.02
C PHE A 689 -21.90 19.15 -38.52
N SER A 690 -22.46 18.35 -37.63
CA SER A 690 -23.75 17.69 -37.80
C SER A 690 -24.87 18.73 -37.97
N ASP A 691 -25.99 18.32 -38.59
CA ASP A 691 -27.18 19.18 -38.72
C ASP A 691 -27.66 19.61 -37.32
N THR A 692 -27.92 20.92 -37.14
CA THR A 692 -28.29 21.48 -35.83
C THR A 692 -29.54 20.82 -35.22
N SER A 693 -30.45 20.33 -36.05
CA SER A 693 -31.64 19.60 -35.61
C SER A 693 -31.31 18.30 -34.86
N THR A 694 -30.14 17.70 -35.09
CA THR A 694 -29.73 16.42 -34.48
C THR A 694 -29.21 16.55 -33.05
N TYR A 695 -28.76 17.74 -32.63
CA TYR A 695 -28.29 17.94 -31.26
C TYR A 695 -29.46 17.92 -30.27
N LYS A 696 -29.27 17.17 -29.19
CA LYS A 696 -30.27 17.06 -28.11
C LYS A 696 -30.01 18.09 -27.01
N ASN A 697 -28.77 18.55 -26.92
CA ASN A 697 -28.30 19.51 -25.93
C ASN A 697 -27.01 20.20 -26.41
N ILE A 698 -26.57 21.23 -25.70
CA ILE A 698 -25.37 21.99 -26.06
C ILE A 698 -24.07 21.19 -25.91
N ALA A 699 -24.04 20.15 -25.06
CA ALA A 699 -22.85 19.34 -24.82
C ALA A 699 -22.52 18.45 -26.02
N ASP A 700 -23.53 17.96 -26.75
CA ASP A 700 -23.35 17.21 -28.00
C ASP A 700 -22.54 18.05 -29.02
N PHE A 701 -22.93 19.32 -29.21
CA PHE A 701 -22.21 20.26 -30.07
C PHE A 701 -20.80 20.55 -29.54
N TYR A 702 -20.64 20.85 -28.24
CA TYR A 702 -19.31 21.10 -27.67
C TYR A 702 -18.36 19.91 -27.79
N ASN A 703 -18.86 18.67 -27.73
CA ASN A 703 -18.06 17.47 -27.94
C ASN A 703 -17.60 17.36 -29.40
N GLU A 704 -18.45 17.69 -30.37
CA GLU A 704 -18.06 17.71 -31.78
C GLU A 704 -17.01 18.79 -32.07
N VAL A 705 -17.16 19.99 -31.50
CA VAL A 705 -16.14 21.05 -31.57
C VAL A 705 -14.83 20.59 -30.91
N LYS A 706 -14.89 19.91 -29.76
CA LYS A 706 -13.70 19.40 -29.07
C LYS A 706 -12.96 18.38 -29.93
N ASN A 707 -13.69 17.45 -30.55
CA ASN A 707 -13.12 16.33 -31.31
C ASN A 707 -12.43 16.82 -32.60
N GLN A 708 -12.93 17.90 -33.21
CA GLN A 708 -12.38 18.48 -34.44
C GLN A 708 -11.43 19.67 -34.15
N GLY A 709 -11.48 20.26 -32.96
CA GLY A 709 -10.69 21.42 -32.54
C GLY A 709 -9.24 21.10 -32.16
N TYR A 710 -8.65 20.08 -32.78
CA TYR A 710 -7.26 19.66 -32.58
C TYR A 710 -6.64 19.28 -33.92
N LYS A 711 -5.49 19.86 -34.25
CA LYS A 711 -4.81 19.62 -35.52
C LYS A 711 -3.29 19.72 -35.36
N ILE A 712 -2.59 18.78 -35.97
CA ILE A 712 -1.14 18.84 -36.17
C ILE A 712 -0.84 18.83 -37.66
N THR A 713 -0.02 19.77 -38.11
CA THR A 713 0.58 19.79 -39.44
C THR A 713 2.09 20.03 -39.32
N PHE A 714 2.80 20.05 -40.44
CA PHE A 714 4.25 20.24 -40.47
C PHE A 714 4.63 21.41 -41.37
N CYS A 715 5.77 22.05 -41.06
CA CYS A 715 6.38 23.11 -41.85
C CYS A 715 7.88 22.85 -41.92
N ASP A 716 8.45 22.89 -43.12
CA ASP A 716 9.87 22.63 -43.32
C ASP A 716 10.73 23.80 -42.82
N VAL A 717 11.85 23.47 -42.18
CA VAL A 717 12.83 24.42 -41.65
C VAL A 717 14.22 23.97 -42.08
N PRO A 718 15.02 24.83 -42.74
CA PRO A 718 16.38 24.48 -43.15
C PRO A 718 17.26 24.03 -41.97
N GLU A 719 18.01 22.94 -42.13
CA GLU A 719 18.95 22.47 -41.11
C GLU A 719 20.05 23.50 -40.85
N SER A 720 20.56 24.15 -41.90
CA SER A 720 21.59 25.18 -41.81
C SER A 720 21.16 26.31 -40.87
N TYR A 721 19.91 26.75 -40.99
CA TYR A 721 19.31 27.77 -40.13
C TYR A 721 19.20 27.34 -38.67
N ILE A 722 18.77 26.10 -38.41
CA ILE A 722 18.71 25.57 -37.04
C ILE A 722 20.10 25.50 -36.42
N ASN A 723 21.09 24.99 -37.16
CA ASN A 723 22.46 24.86 -36.67
C ASN A 723 23.09 26.23 -36.38
N GLU A 724 22.89 27.21 -37.26
CA GLU A 724 23.33 28.60 -37.02
C GLU A 724 22.74 29.16 -35.72
N LEU A 725 21.43 29.02 -35.50
CA LEU A 725 20.80 29.48 -34.26
C LEU A 725 21.34 28.77 -33.01
N VAL A 726 21.68 27.49 -33.12
CA VAL A 726 22.27 26.71 -32.01
C VAL A 726 23.68 27.18 -31.71
N ASP A 727 24.51 27.36 -32.73
CA ASP A 727 25.90 27.80 -32.61
C ASP A 727 25.99 29.21 -32.02
N GLU A 728 25.09 30.11 -32.43
CA GLU A 728 24.99 31.48 -31.90
C GLU A 728 24.33 31.57 -30.51
N GLY A 729 23.85 30.46 -29.93
CA GLY A 729 23.15 30.45 -28.64
C GLY A 729 21.77 31.10 -28.67
N LYS A 730 21.19 31.30 -29.85
CA LYS A 730 19.83 31.80 -30.07
C LYS A 730 18.77 30.70 -29.98
N LEU A 731 19.18 29.44 -29.94
CA LEU A 731 18.33 28.27 -29.80
C LEU A 731 19.06 27.16 -29.03
N TYR A 732 18.37 26.47 -28.13
CA TYR A 732 18.87 25.24 -27.52
C TYR A 732 18.14 24.04 -28.13
N LEU A 733 18.89 23.11 -28.73
CA LEU A 733 18.33 21.96 -29.43
C LEU A 733 18.64 20.66 -28.69
N PHE A 734 17.60 19.89 -28.38
CA PHE A 734 17.75 18.59 -27.72
C PHE A 734 17.05 17.49 -28.51
N GLN A 735 17.72 16.37 -28.73
CA GLN A 735 17.10 15.15 -29.25
C GLN A 735 16.32 14.45 -28.13
N LEU A 736 15.07 14.09 -28.40
CA LEU A 736 14.28 13.20 -27.55
C LEU A 736 14.79 11.77 -27.74
N TYR A 737 15.23 11.15 -26.65
CA TYR A 737 15.90 9.87 -26.70
C TYR A 737 15.38 8.88 -25.64
N ASN A 738 15.26 7.64 -26.08
CA ASN A 738 15.27 6.45 -25.23
C ASN A 738 16.01 5.35 -26.00
N LYS A 739 16.22 4.19 -25.37
CA LYS A 739 17.02 3.11 -25.98
C LYS A 739 16.49 2.64 -27.35
N ASP A 740 15.20 2.83 -27.66
CA ASP A 740 14.60 2.37 -28.90
C ASP A 740 14.96 3.28 -30.10
N PHE A 741 15.49 4.48 -29.84
CA PHE A 741 16.03 5.40 -30.85
C PHE A 741 17.53 5.21 -31.08
N SER A 742 18.16 4.23 -30.43
CA SER A 742 19.54 3.85 -30.72
C SER A 742 19.62 3.20 -32.09
N GLU A 743 20.67 3.51 -32.86
CA GLU A 743 21.00 2.82 -34.11
C GLU A 743 21.25 1.31 -33.91
N HIS A 744 21.59 0.89 -32.68
CA HIS A 744 21.78 -0.51 -32.32
C HIS A 744 20.51 -1.20 -31.79
N SER A 745 19.37 -0.50 -31.75
CA SER A 745 18.11 -1.08 -31.30
C SER A 745 17.57 -2.07 -32.34
N LYS A 746 17.39 -3.34 -31.94
CA LYS A 746 16.89 -4.43 -32.81
C LYS A 746 15.60 -5.09 -32.30
N GLY A 747 15.16 -4.74 -31.09
CA GLY A 747 14.02 -5.38 -30.44
C GLY A 747 12.69 -4.67 -30.71
N THR A 748 11.59 -5.30 -30.31
CA THR A 748 10.27 -4.64 -30.32
C THR A 748 10.31 -3.40 -29.42
N PRO A 749 9.91 -2.22 -29.92
CA PRO A 749 9.92 -0.98 -29.14
C PRO A 749 9.14 -1.08 -27.83
N ASN A 750 9.44 -0.19 -26.90
CA ASN A 750 8.61 0.01 -25.72
C ASN A 750 7.25 0.56 -26.15
N LEU A 751 6.19 0.19 -25.41
CA LEU A 751 4.83 0.65 -25.68
C LEU A 751 4.72 2.18 -25.69
N HIS A 752 5.45 2.86 -24.80
CA HIS A 752 5.50 4.32 -24.75
C HIS A 752 6.19 4.96 -25.96
N THR A 753 7.14 4.26 -26.59
CA THR A 753 7.75 4.71 -27.85
C THR A 753 6.75 4.62 -28.99
N LEU A 754 5.95 3.56 -29.03
CA LEU A 754 4.85 3.43 -30.00
C LEU A 754 3.84 4.56 -29.81
N TYR A 755 3.39 4.82 -28.58
CA TYR A 755 2.47 5.93 -28.29
C TYR A 755 2.99 7.27 -28.77
N PHE A 756 4.27 7.56 -28.53
CA PHE A 756 4.87 8.82 -28.98
C PHE A 756 4.92 8.93 -30.50
N LYS A 757 5.35 7.88 -31.21
CA LYS A 757 5.39 7.87 -32.68
C LYS A 757 4.00 8.06 -33.28
N MET A 758 2.98 7.41 -32.71
CA MET A 758 1.59 7.51 -33.15
C MET A 758 0.99 8.91 -33.04
N LEU A 759 1.53 9.81 -32.20
CA LEU A 759 1.08 11.21 -32.16
C LEU A 759 1.25 11.95 -33.50
N PHE A 760 2.21 11.50 -34.32
CA PHE A 760 2.63 12.14 -35.57
C PHE A 760 2.44 11.23 -36.79
N ASP A 761 1.78 10.09 -36.60
CA ASP A 761 1.48 9.11 -37.65
C ASP A 761 0.23 9.54 -38.42
N GLU A 762 0.28 9.45 -39.75
CA GLU A 762 -0.80 9.92 -40.64
C GLU A 762 -2.16 9.31 -40.28
N ARG A 763 -2.19 8.02 -39.93
CA ARG A 763 -3.42 7.30 -39.56
C ARG A 763 -4.09 7.91 -38.32
N ASN A 764 -3.29 8.35 -37.35
CA ASN A 764 -3.79 9.05 -36.17
C ASN A 764 -4.17 10.50 -36.48
N LEU A 765 -3.46 11.17 -37.39
CA LEU A 765 -3.78 12.55 -37.76
C LEU A 765 -5.08 12.65 -38.57
N GLU A 766 -5.44 11.62 -39.33
CA GLU A 766 -6.72 11.51 -40.03
C GLU A 766 -7.88 11.23 -39.07
N ASN A 767 -7.69 10.34 -38.08
CA ASN A 767 -8.66 10.03 -37.04
C ASN A 767 -7.99 10.02 -35.66
N VAL A 768 -8.12 11.14 -34.94
CA VAL A 768 -7.34 11.40 -33.74
C VAL A 768 -7.76 10.50 -32.58
N VAL A 769 -6.98 9.44 -32.37
CA VAL A 769 -7.06 8.61 -31.17
C VAL A 769 -6.14 9.16 -30.10
N PHE A 770 -4.92 9.55 -30.48
CA PHE A 770 -3.89 10.08 -29.58
C PHE A 770 -3.71 11.57 -29.77
N LYS A 771 -3.83 12.30 -28.67
CA LYS A 771 -3.62 13.74 -28.61
C LYS A 771 -2.40 14.07 -27.76
N LEU A 772 -1.53 14.91 -28.31
CA LEU A 772 -0.45 15.54 -27.57
C LEU A 772 -1.03 16.65 -26.66
N ASN A 773 -0.70 16.63 -25.36
CA ASN A 773 -1.14 17.64 -24.41
C ASN A 773 -0.03 18.67 -24.11
N GLY A 774 -0.45 19.87 -23.70
CA GLY A 774 0.46 20.90 -23.14
C GLY A 774 0.94 20.54 -21.73
N GLU A 775 1.47 21.50 -20.99
CA GLU A 775 2.00 21.30 -19.63
C GLU A 775 3.10 20.21 -19.57
N ALA A 776 3.96 20.18 -20.58
CA ALA A 776 5.15 19.34 -20.53
C ALA A 776 6.15 19.91 -19.52
N GLU A 777 7.02 19.07 -18.97
CA GLU A 777 8.01 19.49 -17.98
C GLU A 777 9.40 18.98 -18.34
N MET A 778 10.38 19.87 -18.29
CA MET A 778 11.79 19.54 -18.47
C MET A 778 12.51 19.53 -17.12
N PHE A 779 13.43 18.59 -16.97
CA PHE A 779 14.21 18.41 -15.75
C PHE A 779 15.70 18.24 -16.04
N TYR A 780 16.52 18.68 -15.10
CA TYR A 780 17.94 18.37 -15.00
C TYR A 780 18.18 17.44 -13.82
N ARG A 781 18.91 16.34 -14.03
CA ARG A 781 19.38 15.48 -12.94
C ARG A 781 20.90 15.46 -12.96
N GLU A 782 21.50 15.98 -11.90
CA GLU A 782 22.94 15.89 -11.66
C GLU A 782 23.39 14.43 -11.49
N ALA A 783 24.63 14.15 -11.87
CA ALA A 783 25.31 12.90 -11.55
C ALA A 783 25.39 12.75 -10.03
N SER A 784 25.08 11.55 -9.55
CA SER A 784 25.13 11.22 -8.11
C SER A 784 26.12 10.12 -7.77
N ILE A 785 26.62 9.40 -8.78
CA ILE A 785 27.66 8.40 -8.62
C ILE A 785 28.97 8.98 -9.16
N SER A 786 29.96 9.14 -8.28
CA SER A 786 31.29 9.60 -8.63
C SER A 786 32.04 8.55 -9.47
N LYS A 787 33.19 8.92 -10.06
CA LYS A 787 34.05 7.96 -10.77
C LYS A 787 34.58 6.85 -9.86
N ASP A 788 34.90 7.19 -8.62
CA ASP A 788 35.50 6.26 -7.66
C ASP A 788 34.48 5.27 -7.08
N ASP A 789 33.19 5.60 -7.13
CA ASP A 789 32.09 4.73 -6.71
C ASP A 789 31.50 3.88 -7.85
N MET A 790 32.05 3.96 -9.08
CA MET A 790 31.52 3.20 -10.22
C MET A 790 31.86 1.72 -10.14
N ILE A 791 30.84 0.86 -10.30
CA ILE A 791 31.04 -0.58 -10.50
C ILE A 791 31.07 -0.87 -12.00
N VAL A 792 32.24 -1.29 -12.49
CA VAL A 792 32.50 -1.53 -13.91
C VAL A 792 32.85 -3.00 -14.15
N HIS A 793 32.16 -3.63 -15.10
CA HIS A 793 32.62 -4.87 -15.72
C HIS A 793 33.47 -4.51 -16.96
N PRO A 794 34.79 -4.78 -16.97
CA PRO A 794 35.66 -4.34 -18.06
C PRO A 794 35.35 -5.06 -19.38
N LYS A 795 35.60 -4.35 -20.49
CA LYS A 795 35.54 -4.91 -21.84
C LYS A 795 36.45 -6.13 -21.97
N ASN A 796 36.04 -7.05 -22.82
CA ASN A 796 36.72 -8.31 -23.14
C ASN A 796 36.92 -9.27 -21.94
N GLN A 797 36.30 -9.00 -20.79
CA GLN A 797 36.30 -9.91 -19.65
C GLN A 797 34.96 -10.66 -19.53
N PRO A 798 34.99 -11.97 -19.22
CA PRO A 798 33.77 -12.75 -19.06
C PRO A 798 33.01 -12.35 -17.78
N ILE A 799 31.72 -12.08 -17.94
CA ILE A 799 30.77 -11.77 -16.85
C ILE A 799 29.89 -13.00 -16.62
N LYS A 800 29.79 -13.47 -15.36
CA LYS A 800 28.90 -14.58 -14.99
C LYS A 800 27.44 -14.18 -15.13
N ASN A 801 26.66 -14.97 -15.85
CA ASN A 801 25.21 -14.79 -15.95
C ASN A 801 24.55 -15.25 -14.64
N LYS A 802 23.65 -14.43 -14.09
CA LYS A 802 23.03 -14.67 -12.76
C LYS A 802 21.87 -15.67 -12.76
N ASN A 803 21.21 -15.88 -13.90
CA ASN A 803 20.15 -16.87 -13.99
C ASN A 803 20.77 -18.26 -14.13
N GLU A 804 20.62 -19.09 -13.10
CA GLU A 804 21.16 -20.45 -13.05
C GLU A 804 20.59 -21.35 -14.15
N GLN A 805 19.34 -21.12 -14.56
CA GLN A 805 18.66 -21.83 -15.64
C GLN A 805 19.09 -21.36 -17.05
N ASN A 806 19.91 -20.30 -17.17
CA ASN A 806 20.42 -19.86 -18.47
C ASN A 806 21.41 -20.89 -19.04
N SER A 807 21.23 -21.26 -20.30
CA SER A 807 22.13 -22.15 -21.04
C SER A 807 23.52 -21.54 -21.20
N ARG A 808 23.60 -20.23 -21.43
CA ARG A 808 24.86 -19.47 -21.47
C ARG A 808 25.27 -19.09 -20.04
N LYS A 809 26.39 -19.62 -19.54
CA LYS A 809 26.88 -19.31 -18.17
C LYS A 809 27.67 -18.02 -18.07
N GLN A 810 28.31 -17.56 -19.14
CA GLN A 810 29.10 -16.32 -19.15
C GLN A 810 28.89 -15.53 -20.44
N SER A 811 29.00 -14.21 -20.34
CA SER A 811 28.90 -13.28 -21.47
C SER A 811 30.12 -12.36 -21.52
N THR A 812 30.66 -12.11 -22.71
CA THR A 812 31.80 -11.21 -22.94
C THR A 812 31.37 -10.11 -23.91
N PHE A 813 31.79 -8.88 -23.66
CA PHE A 813 31.42 -7.70 -24.44
C PHE A 813 32.65 -6.89 -24.81
N GLU A 814 32.68 -6.29 -25.99
CA GLU A 814 33.82 -5.51 -26.50
C GLU A 814 33.92 -4.09 -25.89
N TYR A 815 33.03 -3.79 -24.95
CA TYR A 815 32.90 -2.50 -24.28
C TYR A 815 32.60 -2.70 -22.78
N ASP A 816 32.90 -1.68 -21.98
CA ASP A 816 32.67 -1.72 -20.54
C ASP A 816 31.17 -1.69 -20.22
N ILE A 817 30.76 -2.45 -19.21
CA ILE A 817 29.40 -2.39 -18.65
C ILE A 817 29.47 -1.73 -17.29
N VAL A 818 28.98 -0.49 -17.22
CA VAL A 818 28.94 0.31 -15.99
C VAL A 818 27.58 0.13 -15.32
N LYS A 819 27.55 -0.38 -14.10
CA LYS A 819 26.33 -0.48 -13.30
C LYS A 819 25.77 0.93 -13.06
N ASP A 820 24.47 1.09 -13.28
CA ASP A 820 23.76 2.33 -13.02
C ASP A 820 24.35 3.58 -13.72
N ARG A 821 25.03 3.38 -14.86
CA ARG A 821 25.65 4.41 -15.74
C ARG A 821 24.82 5.68 -15.96
N ARG A 822 23.49 5.56 -15.97
CA ARG A 822 22.61 6.72 -16.12
C ARG A 822 22.84 7.76 -15.02
N TYR A 823 23.18 7.37 -13.80
CA TYR A 823 23.41 8.26 -12.66
C TYR A 823 24.86 8.73 -12.51
N THR A 824 25.77 8.29 -13.40
CA THR A 824 27.18 8.70 -13.42
C THR A 824 27.44 9.92 -14.31
N VAL A 825 26.39 10.42 -14.97
CA VAL A 825 26.43 11.57 -15.86
C VAL A 825 25.19 12.42 -15.64
N ASP A 826 25.34 13.71 -15.85
CA ASP A 826 24.23 14.65 -15.84
C ASP A 826 23.25 14.30 -16.96
N GLN A 827 21.97 14.53 -16.71
CA GLN A 827 20.92 14.12 -17.63
C GLN A 827 19.75 15.10 -17.68
N PHE A 828 19.50 15.64 -18.87
CA PHE A 828 18.25 16.31 -19.19
C PHE A 828 17.13 15.30 -19.45
N MET A 829 15.91 15.64 -19.04
CA MET A 829 14.73 14.78 -19.21
C MET A 829 13.52 15.60 -19.60
N LEU A 830 12.63 14.99 -20.38
CA LEU A 830 11.35 15.58 -20.78
C LEU A 830 10.20 14.66 -20.39
N HIS A 831 9.19 15.23 -19.76
CA HIS A 831 7.93 14.59 -19.42
C HIS A 831 6.82 15.19 -20.28
N ILE A 832 6.17 14.36 -21.10
CA ILE A 832 5.15 14.79 -22.07
C ILE A 832 3.81 14.10 -21.77
N PRO A 833 2.76 14.83 -21.37
CA PRO A 833 1.43 14.26 -21.22
C PRO A 833 0.76 14.04 -22.59
N ILE A 834 -0.03 12.98 -22.68
CA ILE A 834 -0.84 12.62 -23.85
C ILE A 834 -2.22 12.15 -23.40
N THR A 835 -3.20 12.23 -24.29
CA THR A 835 -4.53 11.63 -24.12
C THR A 835 -4.71 10.51 -25.16
N LEU A 836 -5.11 9.33 -24.68
CA LEU A 836 -5.50 8.16 -25.47
C LEU A 836 -7.03 8.15 -25.63
N ASN A 837 -7.52 7.61 -26.74
CA ASN A 837 -8.95 7.60 -27.11
C ASN A 837 -9.58 9.00 -26.96
N PHE A 838 -8.93 10.01 -27.53
CA PHE A 838 -9.29 11.42 -27.38
C PHE A 838 -10.74 11.73 -27.78
N THR A 839 -11.23 11.06 -28.82
CA THR A 839 -12.57 11.23 -29.39
C THR A 839 -13.63 10.31 -28.77
N ALA A 840 -13.29 9.49 -27.77
CA ALA A 840 -14.25 8.64 -27.07
C ALA A 840 -15.32 9.48 -26.35
N ASN A 841 -16.58 9.16 -26.62
CA ASN A 841 -17.74 9.85 -26.04
C ASN A 841 -18.61 8.90 -25.18
N GLY A 842 -18.17 7.66 -24.94
CA GLY A 842 -18.88 6.68 -24.13
C GLY A 842 -18.75 6.92 -22.62
N GLY A 843 -19.58 6.22 -21.84
CA GLY A 843 -19.52 6.23 -20.38
C GLY A 843 -18.27 5.52 -19.84
N THR A 844 -17.79 5.95 -18.67
CA THR A 844 -16.64 5.31 -18.00
C THR A 844 -16.97 3.96 -17.36
N ASN A 845 -18.26 3.63 -17.23
CA ASN A 845 -18.74 2.38 -16.68
C ASN A 845 -19.27 1.47 -17.80
N ILE A 846 -18.59 0.36 -18.04
CA ILE A 846 -18.88 -0.63 -19.09
C ILE A 846 -19.50 -1.93 -18.52
N ASN A 847 -19.83 -1.96 -17.23
CA ASN A 847 -20.24 -3.18 -16.54
C ASN A 847 -21.49 -3.82 -17.18
N ASN A 848 -22.45 -3.00 -17.60
CA ASN A 848 -23.72 -3.49 -18.15
C ASN A 848 -23.52 -4.08 -19.55
N GLU A 849 -22.70 -3.42 -20.35
CA GLU A 849 -22.29 -3.84 -21.69
C GLU A 849 -21.55 -5.18 -21.62
N VAL A 850 -20.68 -5.38 -20.62
CA VAL A 850 -20.04 -6.68 -20.38
C VAL A 850 -21.06 -7.75 -20.00
N ARG A 851 -22.01 -7.46 -19.12
CA ARG A 851 -23.08 -8.43 -18.76
C ARG A 851 -23.91 -8.81 -19.98
N LYS A 852 -24.24 -7.85 -20.84
CA LYS A 852 -24.94 -8.12 -22.10
C LYS A 852 -24.11 -9.01 -23.03
N ALA A 853 -22.83 -8.70 -23.23
CA ALA A 853 -21.94 -9.53 -24.05
C ALA A 853 -21.79 -10.97 -23.50
N LEU A 854 -21.82 -11.15 -22.17
CA LEU A 854 -21.79 -12.47 -21.53
C LEU A 854 -23.11 -13.24 -21.70
N LYS A 855 -24.26 -12.55 -21.65
CA LYS A 855 -25.58 -13.12 -21.89
C LYS A 855 -25.70 -13.63 -23.34
N ASP A 856 -25.27 -12.81 -24.29
CA ASP A 856 -25.40 -13.06 -25.72
C ASP A 856 -24.40 -14.10 -26.25
N CYS A 857 -23.31 -14.39 -25.52
CA CYS A 857 -22.35 -15.39 -25.95
C CYS A 857 -22.66 -16.79 -25.39
N ASP A 858 -22.72 -17.78 -26.28
CA ASP A 858 -23.00 -19.18 -25.93
C ASP A 858 -21.94 -19.79 -25.01
N LYS A 859 -20.65 -19.55 -25.33
CA LYS A 859 -19.50 -20.10 -24.61
C LYS A 859 -18.68 -19.00 -23.96
N ASN A 860 -18.68 -19.00 -22.63
CA ASN A 860 -17.86 -18.12 -21.81
C ASN A 860 -16.76 -18.91 -21.10
N TYR A 861 -15.54 -18.40 -21.18
CA TYR A 861 -14.39 -18.87 -20.41
C TYR A 861 -14.16 -17.97 -19.20
N VAL A 862 -13.65 -18.55 -18.12
CA VAL A 862 -13.38 -17.85 -16.87
C VAL A 862 -11.97 -18.15 -16.40
N ILE A 863 -11.21 -17.09 -16.10
CA ILE A 863 -9.88 -17.16 -15.47
C ILE A 863 -10.06 -16.91 -13.98
N GLY A 864 -10.00 -17.96 -13.17
CA GLY A 864 -9.91 -17.85 -11.71
C GLY A 864 -8.48 -17.57 -11.27
N ILE A 865 -8.31 -16.57 -10.41
CA ILE A 865 -7.01 -16.22 -9.84
C ILE A 865 -7.09 -16.30 -8.32
N ASP A 866 -6.36 -17.27 -7.76
CA ASP A 866 -6.16 -17.40 -6.32
C ASP A 866 -4.85 -16.75 -5.90
N ARG A 867 -4.80 -16.29 -4.65
CA ARG A 867 -3.70 -15.48 -4.13
C ARG A 867 -3.27 -16.04 -2.77
N GLY A 868 -2.10 -16.64 -2.73
CA GLY A 868 -1.59 -17.39 -1.58
C GLY A 868 -0.30 -16.82 -0.98
N GLU A 869 0.24 -17.54 0.01
CA GLU A 869 1.57 -17.29 0.59
C GLU A 869 2.64 -18.25 0.02
N ARG A 870 2.20 -19.45 -0.40
CA ARG A 870 3.02 -20.51 -1.02
C ARG A 870 3.15 -20.28 -2.52
N ASN A 871 2.01 -20.12 -3.19
CA ASN A 871 1.94 -19.56 -4.53
C ASN A 871 1.55 -18.08 -4.42
N LEU A 872 2.40 -17.19 -4.95
CA LEU A 872 2.10 -15.76 -4.98
C LEU A 872 0.76 -15.50 -5.66
N LEU A 873 0.55 -16.17 -6.80
CA LEU A 873 -0.67 -16.21 -7.59
C LEU A 873 -0.79 -17.58 -8.26
N TYR A 874 -2.01 -18.10 -8.34
CA TYR A 874 -2.33 -19.34 -9.07
C TYR A 874 -3.46 -19.07 -10.07
N ILE A 875 -3.31 -19.57 -11.29
CA ILE A 875 -4.32 -19.42 -12.35
C ILE A 875 -5.01 -20.75 -12.61
N CYS A 876 -6.33 -20.71 -12.78
CA CYS A 876 -7.12 -21.79 -13.35
C CYS A 876 -8.09 -21.22 -14.41
N VAL A 877 -7.99 -21.69 -15.65
CA VAL A 877 -8.90 -21.34 -16.75
C VAL A 877 -9.92 -22.46 -16.89
N VAL A 878 -11.20 -22.11 -16.87
CA VAL A 878 -12.30 -23.06 -17.06
C VAL A 878 -13.18 -22.66 -18.24
N ASP A 879 -13.76 -23.66 -18.92
CA ASP A 879 -14.81 -23.45 -19.92
C ASP A 879 -16.20 -23.25 -19.28
N SER A 880 -17.23 -23.14 -20.11
CA SER A 880 -18.61 -22.91 -19.67
C SER A 880 -19.20 -24.07 -18.89
N GLU A 881 -18.71 -25.29 -19.10
CA GLU A 881 -19.14 -26.48 -18.36
C GLU A 881 -18.42 -26.60 -17.02
N GLY A 882 -17.33 -25.86 -16.82
CA GLY A 882 -16.48 -25.90 -15.64
C GLY A 882 -15.32 -26.88 -15.75
N ARG A 883 -14.96 -27.32 -16.97
CA ARG A 883 -13.78 -28.17 -17.19
C ARG A 883 -12.53 -27.32 -17.15
N ILE A 884 -11.49 -27.82 -16.49
CA ILE A 884 -10.18 -27.16 -16.43
C ILE A 884 -9.51 -27.25 -17.80
N ILE A 885 -9.13 -26.09 -18.34
CA ILE A 885 -8.44 -25.94 -19.62
C ILE A 885 -6.94 -25.73 -19.39
N GLU A 886 -6.59 -24.85 -18.44
CA GLU A 886 -5.20 -24.60 -18.03
C GLU A 886 -5.16 -24.33 -16.52
N GLN A 887 -4.13 -24.84 -15.84
CA GLN A 887 -3.89 -24.56 -14.43
C GLN A 887 -2.39 -24.58 -14.12
N TYR A 888 -1.89 -23.51 -13.52
CA TYR A 888 -0.47 -23.38 -13.15
C TYR A 888 -0.22 -22.26 -12.14
N SER A 889 0.87 -22.41 -11.39
CA SER A 889 1.41 -21.38 -10.50
C SER A 889 2.13 -20.30 -11.30
N LEU A 890 2.02 -19.06 -10.83
CA LEU A 890 2.81 -17.94 -11.33
C LEU A 890 4.00 -17.62 -10.41
N ASN A 891 4.49 -18.56 -9.60
CA ASN A 891 5.76 -18.36 -8.88
C ASN A 891 6.94 -18.23 -9.85
N GLU A 892 6.95 -19.09 -10.86
CA GLU A 892 7.92 -19.10 -11.94
C GLU A 892 7.27 -18.56 -13.22
N ILE A 893 7.95 -17.62 -13.88
CA ILE A 893 7.48 -17.04 -15.14
C ILE A 893 8.34 -17.58 -16.28
N ILE A 894 7.67 -18.24 -17.22
CA ILE A 894 8.27 -18.79 -18.43
C ILE A 894 8.00 -17.86 -19.62
N ASN A 895 9.08 -17.42 -20.27
CA ASN A 895 9.07 -16.53 -21.42
C ASN A 895 9.80 -17.16 -22.60
N GLU A 896 9.28 -16.97 -23.80
CA GLU A 896 9.92 -17.42 -25.04
C GLU A 896 10.42 -16.21 -25.84
N TYR A 897 11.67 -16.27 -26.28
CA TYR A 897 12.26 -15.24 -27.13
C TYR A 897 13.24 -15.85 -28.13
N ASN A 898 13.03 -15.58 -29.42
CA ASN A 898 13.81 -16.14 -30.53
C ASN A 898 13.98 -17.67 -30.46
N GLY A 899 12.91 -18.39 -30.10
CA GLY A 899 12.92 -19.86 -29.96
C GLY A 899 13.60 -20.40 -28.71
N ASN A 900 14.11 -19.53 -27.82
CA ASN A 900 14.67 -19.94 -26.52
C ASN A 900 13.68 -19.70 -25.39
N THR A 901 13.58 -20.67 -24.47
CA THR A 901 12.77 -20.57 -23.27
C THR A 901 13.62 -20.05 -22.11
N TYR A 902 13.16 -18.99 -21.47
CA TYR A 902 13.76 -18.41 -20.28
C TYR A 902 12.78 -18.54 -19.12
N SER A 903 13.24 -19.12 -18.04
CA SER A 903 12.45 -19.26 -16.83
C SER A 903 13.05 -18.43 -15.69
N THR A 904 12.20 -17.93 -14.80
CA THR A 904 12.58 -17.08 -13.67
C THR A 904 11.62 -17.29 -12.51
N ASP A 905 12.13 -17.90 -11.43
CA ASP A 905 11.40 -18.08 -10.18
C ASP A 905 11.39 -16.78 -9.35
N TYR A 906 10.29 -16.02 -9.46
CA TYR A 906 10.11 -14.79 -8.70
C TYR A 906 9.79 -15.04 -7.23
N HIS A 907 9.21 -16.18 -6.87
CA HIS A 907 8.97 -16.51 -5.47
C HIS A 907 10.30 -16.69 -4.73
N ALA A 908 11.23 -17.46 -5.29
CA ALA A 908 12.58 -17.62 -4.74
C ALA A 908 13.35 -16.29 -4.70
N LEU A 909 13.26 -15.46 -5.75
CA LEU A 909 13.90 -14.14 -5.77
C LEU A 909 13.35 -13.20 -4.69
N LEU A 910 12.03 -13.19 -4.46
CA LEU A 910 11.40 -12.38 -3.42
C LEU A 910 11.77 -12.88 -2.01
N ASP A 911 11.78 -14.20 -1.79
CA ASP A 911 12.19 -14.80 -0.52
C ASP A 911 13.66 -14.50 -0.19
N LYS A 912 14.56 -14.68 -1.16
CA LYS A 912 15.97 -14.29 -1.05
C LYS A 912 16.09 -12.80 -0.73
N LYS A 913 15.31 -11.96 -1.42
CA LYS A 913 15.38 -10.51 -1.21
C LYS A 913 14.91 -10.08 0.17
N GLU A 914 13.88 -10.73 0.71
CA GLU A 914 13.37 -10.49 2.07
C GLU A 914 14.43 -10.84 3.12
N LYS A 915 15.14 -11.97 2.96
CA LYS A 915 16.27 -12.38 3.81
C LYS A 915 17.46 -11.41 3.72
N GLU A 916 17.91 -11.07 2.51
CA GLU A 916 19.00 -10.10 2.27
C GLU A 916 18.69 -8.74 2.89
N ARG A 917 17.42 -8.29 2.84
CA ARG A 917 16.97 -7.04 3.46
C ARG A 917 17.02 -7.10 4.97
N LEU A 918 16.61 -8.21 5.58
CA LEU A 918 16.71 -8.40 7.03
C LEU A 918 18.18 -8.35 7.48
N GLU A 919 19.07 -9.03 6.74
CA GLU A 919 20.51 -9.01 7.00
C GLU A 919 21.10 -7.61 6.81
N SER A 920 20.75 -6.91 5.73
CA SER A 920 21.25 -5.56 5.46
C SER A 920 20.77 -4.55 6.51
N ARG A 921 19.51 -4.67 6.98
CA ARG A 921 19.00 -3.87 8.11
C ARG A 921 19.80 -4.13 9.38
N LYS A 922 20.07 -5.41 9.68
CA LYS A 922 20.89 -5.81 10.84
C LYS A 922 22.34 -5.39 10.73
N ALA A 923 22.88 -5.18 9.52
CA ALA A 923 24.27 -4.81 9.25
C ALA A 923 24.46 -3.33 8.86
N TRP A 924 23.39 -2.51 8.91
CA TRP A 924 23.37 -1.11 8.47
C TRP A 924 23.81 -0.87 7.02
N LYS A 925 23.72 -1.89 6.18
CA LYS A 925 23.98 -1.76 4.74
C LYS A 925 22.78 -1.15 4.02
N THR A 926 23.01 -0.60 2.83
CA THR A 926 21.93 -0.09 1.97
C THR A 926 20.87 -1.16 1.75
N VAL A 927 19.65 -0.93 2.26
CA VAL A 927 18.56 -1.88 2.12
C VAL A 927 17.96 -1.77 0.72
N GLU A 928 18.30 -2.71 -0.16
CA GLU A 928 17.76 -2.74 -1.52
C GLU A 928 16.23 -2.85 -1.52
N ASN A 929 15.57 -2.15 -2.43
CA ASN A 929 14.12 -2.04 -2.43
C ASN A 929 13.46 -3.27 -3.06
N ILE A 930 12.58 -3.91 -2.30
CA ILE A 930 11.79 -5.09 -2.74
C ILE A 930 10.63 -4.68 -3.65
N LYS A 931 10.22 -3.40 -3.60
CA LYS A 931 9.06 -2.87 -4.32
C LYS A 931 9.20 -3.00 -5.83
N GLU A 932 10.38 -2.74 -6.38
CA GLU A 932 10.70 -2.79 -7.81
C GLU A 932 10.75 -4.23 -8.30
N LEU A 933 11.29 -5.17 -7.51
CA LEU A 933 11.27 -6.60 -7.84
C LEU A 933 9.82 -7.10 -7.93
N LYS A 934 8.96 -6.69 -7.00
CA LYS A 934 7.51 -6.96 -7.07
C LYS A 934 6.85 -6.33 -8.30
N GLU A 935 7.19 -5.08 -8.66
CA GLU A 935 6.66 -4.46 -9.89
C GLU A 935 7.07 -5.24 -11.13
N GLY A 936 8.34 -5.69 -11.17
CA GLY A 936 8.85 -6.56 -12.23
C GLY A 936 8.04 -7.84 -12.34
N TYR A 937 7.86 -8.55 -11.23
CA TYR A 937 7.05 -9.76 -11.14
C TYR A 937 5.60 -9.53 -11.63
N ILE A 938 4.91 -8.55 -11.03
CA ILE A 938 3.50 -8.25 -11.34
C ILE A 938 3.35 -7.87 -12.82
N SER A 939 4.32 -7.15 -13.41
CA SER A 939 4.27 -6.81 -14.83
C SER A 939 4.28 -8.04 -15.75
N GLN A 940 5.03 -9.08 -15.38
CA GLN A 940 5.04 -10.36 -16.11
C GLN A 940 3.71 -11.09 -15.94
N VAL A 941 3.18 -11.13 -14.71
CA VAL A 941 1.88 -11.75 -14.43
C VAL A 941 0.76 -11.07 -15.21
N VAL A 942 0.69 -9.74 -15.19
CA VAL A 942 -0.31 -8.97 -15.93
C VAL A 942 -0.21 -9.28 -17.43
N HIS A 943 1.00 -9.41 -17.97
CA HIS A 943 1.20 -9.83 -19.35
C HIS A 943 0.60 -11.21 -19.65
N LYS A 944 0.90 -12.22 -18.81
CA LYS A 944 0.35 -13.58 -18.96
C LYS A 944 -1.18 -13.62 -18.86
N ILE A 945 -1.77 -12.88 -17.92
CA ILE A 945 -3.23 -12.80 -17.80
C ILE A 945 -3.84 -12.13 -19.03
N CYS A 946 -3.25 -11.05 -19.54
CA CYS A 946 -3.70 -10.42 -20.78
C CYS A 946 -3.64 -11.37 -21.98
N GLU A 947 -2.59 -12.19 -22.10
CA GLU A 947 -2.50 -13.24 -23.13
C GLU A 947 -3.64 -14.25 -23.01
N LEU A 948 -3.97 -14.70 -21.78
CA LEU A 948 -5.08 -15.63 -21.54
C LEU A 948 -6.45 -15.00 -21.87
N VAL A 949 -6.67 -13.74 -21.48
CA VAL A 949 -7.91 -13.00 -21.80
C VAL A 949 -8.11 -12.93 -23.31
N GLU A 950 -7.07 -12.58 -24.06
CA GLU A 950 -7.15 -12.49 -25.52
C GLU A 950 -7.28 -13.86 -26.18
N LYS A 951 -6.57 -14.88 -25.67
CA LYS A 951 -6.60 -16.26 -26.19
C LYS A 951 -7.98 -16.90 -26.03
N TYR A 952 -8.61 -16.71 -24.87
CA TYR A 952 -9.86 -17.40 -24.50
C TYR A 952 -11.11 -16.52 -24.54
N ASP A 953 -10.99 -15.23 -24.87
CA ASP A 953 -12.09 -14.26 -24.77
C ASP A 953 -12.80 -14.34 -23.40
N ALA A 954 -11.96 -14.43 -22.35
CA ALA A 954 -12.35 -14.84 -21.01
C ALA A 954 -12.51 -13.65 -20.05
N VAL A 955 -13.41 -13.80 -19.08
CA VAL A 955 -13.49 -12.91 -17.93
C VAL A 955 -12.56 -13.35 -16.81
N ILE A 956 -12.19 -12.42 -15.93
CA ILE A 956 -11.29 -12.65 -14.80
C ILE A 956 -12.10 -12.65 -13.52
N VAL A 957 -11.84 -13.61 -12.64
CA VAL A 957 -12.52 -13.72 -11.34
C VAL A 957 -11.50 -13.84 -10.23
N MET A 958 -11.66 -13.00 -9.22
CA MET A 958 -10.77 -12.92 -8.06
C MET A 958 -11.59 -12.92 -6.77
N GLU A 959 -10.94 -13.27 -5.67
CA GLU A 959 -11.58 -13.14 -4.36
C GLU A 959 -11.83 -11.68 -3.97
N ASP A 960 -12.94 -11.45 -3.30
CA ASP A 960 -13.22 -10.21 -2.61
C ASP A 960 -12.57 -10.22 -1.21
N LEU A 961 -11.35 -9.72 -1.14
CA LEU A 961 -10.57 -9.66 0.11
C LEU A 961 -10.71 -8.28 0.77
N ASN A 962 -11.22 -8.27 2.00
CA ASN A 962 -11.34 -7.05 2.80
C ASN A 962 -9.99 -6.37 3.05
N PHE A 963 -10.00 -5.04 3.14
CA PHE A 963 -8.79 -4.22 3.29
C PHE A 963 -7.93 -4.60 4.51
N GLY A 964 -8.56 -4.89 5.65
CA GLY A 964 -7.85 -5.33 6.87
C GLY A 964 -7.11 -6.66 6.71
N PHE A 965 -7.62 -7.58 5.87
CA PHE A 965 -6.93 -8.83 5.54
C PHE A 965 -5.68 -8.57 4.69
N LYS A 966 -5.83 -7.73 3.64
CA LYS A 966 -4.71 -7.32 2.76
C LYS A 966 -3.61 -6.60 3.56
N GLN A 967 -3.97 -5.71 4.49
CA GLN A 967 -3.02 -5.02 5.36
C GLN A 967 -2.35 -5.95 6.38
N GLY A 968 -3.12 -6.80 7.06
CA GLY A 968 -2.60 -7.73 8.07
C GLY A 968 -1.55 -8.69 7.52
N ARG A 969 -1.68 -9.11 6.24
CA ARG A 969 -0.65 -9.90 5.54
C ARG A 969 0.53 -9.06 5.07
N SER A 970 0.28 -7.87 4.53
CA SER A 970 1.36 -7.00 4.03
C SER A 970 2.29 -6.49 5.15
N GLY A 971 1.78 -6.38 6.39
CA GLY A 971 2.58 -6.07 7.58
C GLY A 971 3.34 -7.27 8.17
N LYS A 972 2.96 -8.51 7.84
CA LYS A 972 3.61 -9.74 8.33
C LYS A 972 4.58 -10.36 7.32
N PHE A 973 4.34 -10.18 6.03
CA PHE A 973 5.11 -10.78 4.95
C PHE A 973 5.47 -9.72 3.90
N GLU A 974 6.75 -9.35 3.82
CA GLU A 974 7.20 -8.33 2.87
C GLU A 974 7.07 -8.79 1.43
N LYS A 975 6.83 -10.07 1.13
CA LYS A 975 6.59 -10.59 -0.24
C LYS A 975 5.17 -10.40 -0.79
N SER A 976 4.17 -10.01 0.01
CA SER A 976 2.76 -9.83 -0.42
C SER A 976 2.59 -8.90 -1.65
N VAL A 977 1.83 -9.32 -2.68
CA VAL A 977 1.62 -8.59 -3.96
C VAL A 977 0.18 -8.15 -4.25
N TYR A 978 -0.78 -8.54 -3.40
CA TYR A 978 -2.24 -8.54 -3.65
C TYR A 978 -2.81 -7.22 -4.21
N GLN A 979 -2.72 -6.12 -3.46
CA GLN A 979 -3.38 -4.86 -3.85
C GLN A 979 -2.72 -4.22 -5.09
N LYS A 980 -1.40 -4.36 -5.19
CA LYS A 980 -0.63 -3.78 -6.29
C LYS A 980 -0.87 -4.53 -7.60
N PHE A 981 -1.01 -5.85 -7.52
CA PHE A 981 -1.41 -6.69 -8.63
C PHE A 981 -2.78 -6.25 -9.19
N GLU A 982 -3.80 -6.13 -8.34
CA GLU A 982 -5.13 -5.66 -8.76
C GLU A 982 -5.05 -4.32 -9.49
N LYS A 983 -4.34 -3.34 -8.91
CA LYS A 983 -4.21 -2.01 -9.53
C LYS A 983 -3.53 -2.08 -10.90
N MET A 984 -2.40 -2.78 -11.02
CA MET A 984 -1.64 -2.87 -12.28
C MET A 984 -2.42 -3.61 -13.37
N LEU A 985 -3.21 -4.63 -12.99
CA LEU A 985 -4.10 -5.33 -13.92
C LEU A 985 -5.21 -4.40 -14.43
N ILE A 986 -5.89 -3.68 -13.53
CA ILE A 986 -6.93 -2.72 -13.92
C ILE A 986 -6.35 -1.60 -14.80
N ASP A 987 -5.23 -1.00 -14.41
CA ASP A 987 -4.55 0.07 -15.15
C ASP A 987 -4.14 -0.40 -16.56
N LYS A 988 -3.78 -1.68 -16.73
CA LYS A 988 -3.44 -2.27 -18.04
C LYS A 988 -4.69 -2.55 -18.86
N LEU A 989 -5.76 -3.07 -18.26
CA LEU A 989 -7.03 -3.35 -18.94
C LEU A 989 -7.83 -2.09 -19.28
N ASN A 990 -7.56 -0.95 -18.63
CA ASN A 990 -8.06 0.35 -19.04
C ASN A 990 -7.59 0.73 -20.46
N TYR A 991 -6.42 0.24 -20.87
CA TYR A 991 -5.86 0.42 -22.21
C TYR A 991 -4.92 -0.74 -22.58
N PHE A 992 -5.51 -1.85 -22.99
CA PHE A 992 -4.79 -3.07 -23.33
C PHE A 992 -4.52 -3.14 -24.85
N ALA A 993 -3.29 -2.78 -25.20
CA ALA A 993 -2.73 -2.98 -26.54
C ALA A 993 -1.68 -4.10 -26.54
N ASP A 994 -1.73 -4.96 -27.56
CA ASP A 994 -0.61 -5.80 -28.00
C ASP A 994 0.29 -4.98 -28.94
N LYS A 995 1.57 -4.88 -28.57
CA LYS A 995 2.58 -4.13 -29.31
C LYS A 995 3.09 -4.83 -30.57
N LYS A 996 2.68 -6.08 -30.82
CA LYS A 996 3.05 -6.86 -32.00
C LYS A 996 2.06 -6.70 -33.17
N LYS A 997 0.83 -6.26 -32.90
CA LYS A 997 -0.22 -6.03 -33.90
C LYS A 997 0.00 -4.79 -34.73
N SER A 998 -0.55 -4.77 -35.95
CA SER A 998 -0.57 -3.58 -36.80
C SER A 998 -1.45 -2.49 -36.17
N PRO A 999 -1.11 -1.18 -36.23
CA PRO A 999 -1.87 -0.10 -35.58
C PRO A 999 -3.36 0.00 -35.96
N GLU A 1000 -3.79 -0.57 -37.08
CA GLU A 1000 -5.19 -0.55 -37.51
C GLU A 1000 -6.01 -1.73 -36.96
N GLU A 1001 -5.36 -2.80 -36.50
CA GLU A 1001 -6.03 -4.01 -36.00
C GLU A 1001 -6.66 -3.77 -34.63
N ILE A 1002 -7.77 -4.48 -34.35
CA ILE A 1002 -8.37 -4.48 -33.02
C ILE A 1002 -7.40 -5.09 -32.00
N GLY A 1003 -7.26 -4.43 -30.85
CA GLY A 1003 -6.28 -4.77 -29.81
C GLY A 1003 -4.88 -4.22 -30.06
N SER A 1004 -4.67 -3.44 -31.12
CA SER A 1004 -3.40 -2.74 -31.38
C SER A 1004 -3.29 -1.42 -30.59
N VAL A 1005 -2.27 -0.61 -30.90
CA VAL A 1005 -2.06 0.67 -30.22
C VAL A 1005 -3.08 1.75 -30.57
N LEU A 1006 -3.75 1.76 -31.73
CA LEU A 1006 -4.80 2.77 -32.00
C LEU A 1006 -6.21 2.24 -31.68
N ASN A 1007 -6.38 0.92 -31.66
CA ASN A 1007 -7.66 0.27 -31.37
C ASN A 1007 -7.55 -0.66 -30.15
N ALA A 1008 -6.95 -0.15 -29.07
CA ALA A 1008 -6.72 -0.94 -27.86
C ALA A 1008 -8.02 -1.30 -27.13
N TYR A 1009 -8.01 -2.45 -26.46
CA TYR A 1009 -9.11 -2.90 -25.63
C TYR A 1009 -9.24 -2.05 -24.35
N GLN A 1010 -10.47 -1.79 -23.92
CA GLN A 1010 -10.84 -1.16 -22.65
C GLN A 1010 -11.77 -2.10 -21.88
N LEU A 1011 -11.19 -3.06 -21.16
CA LEU A 1011 -11.91 -4.17 -20.54
C LEU A 1011 -12.28 -3.93 -19.06
N THR A 1012 -11.92 -2.78 -18.52
CA THR A 1012 -12.26 -2.33 -17.16
C THR A 1012 -12.78 -0.90 -17.20
N ASN A 1013 -13.49 -0.47 -16.17
CA ASN A 1013 -13.86 0.94 -15.97
C ASN A 1013 -12.61 1.76 -15.62
N ALA A 1014 -12.64 3.06 -15.92
CA ALA A 1014 -11.58 3.98 -15.51
C ALA A 1014 -11.32 3.88 -13.99
N PHE A 1015 -10.07 3.63 -13.59
CA PHE A 1015 -9.75 3.46 -12.17
C PHE A 1015 -9.79 4.80 -11.42
N GLU A 1016 -10.69 4.91 -10.44
CA GLU A 1016 -10.74 6.06 -9.52
C GLU A 1016 -10.12 5.71 -8.16
N SER A 1017 -10.72 4.77 -7.44
CA SER A 1017 -10.23 4.25 -6.16
C SER A 1017 -10.79 2.85 -5.91
N PHE A 1018 -10.16 2.09 -5.00
CA PHE A 1018 -10.68 0.79 -4.59
C PHE A 1018 -12.03 0.89 -3.85
N GLU A 1019 -12.31 1.99 -3.16
CA GLU A 1019 -13.54 2.21 -2.38
C GLU A 1019 -14.77 2.37 -3.27
N LYS A 1020 -14.60 2.97 -4.46
CA LYS A 1020 -15.67 3.14 -5.44
C LYS A 1020 -15.89 1.91 -6.31
N MET A 1021 -15.07 0.86 -6.17
CA MET A 1021 -15.23 -0.37 -6.92
C MET A 1021 -16.31 -1.26 -6.31
N GLY A 1022 -17.24 -1.73 -7.14
CA GLY A 1022 -18.21 -2.75 -6.76
C GLY A 1022 -17.67 -4.17 -6.92
N LYS A 1023 -18.58 -5.15 -6.98
CA LYS A 1023 -18.26 -6.58 -7.24
C LYS A 1023 -17.89 -6.89 -8.69
N GLN A 1024 -17.92 -5.88 -9.57
CA GLN A 1024 -17.54 -5.98 -10.97
C GLN A 1024 -16.85 -4.69 -11.42
N ASN A 1025 -15.79 -4.85 -12.19
CA ASN A 1025 -15.11 -3.79 -12.92
C ASN A 1025 -14.81 -4.29 -14.34
N GLY A 1026 -15.73 -4.04 -15.27
CA GLY A 1026 -15.74 -4.59 -16.62
C GLY A 1026 -15.66 -6.12 -16.62
N PHE A 1027 -14.58 -6.65 -17.19
CA PHE A 1027 -14.27 -8.09 -17.30
C PHE A 1027 -13.74 -8.70 -15.99
N ILE A 1028 -13.51 -7.91 -14.93
CA ILE A 1028 -13.09 -8.41 -13.62
C ILE A 1028 -14.30 -8.53 -12.69
N PHE A 1029 -14.49 -9.72 -12.12
CA PHE A 1029 -15.50 -9.98 -11.10
C PHE A 1029 -14.85 -10.36 -9.75
N TYR A 1030 -15.50 -9.95 -8.65
CA TYR A 1030 -15.05 -10.22 -7.30
C TYR A 1030 -16.06 -11.12 -6.56
N VAL A 1031 -15.61 -12.30 -6.12
CA VAL A 1031 -16.46 -13.32 -5.49
C VAL A 1031 -16.04 -13.58 -4.03
N PRO A 1032 -16.96 -13.99 -3.14
CA PRO A 1032 -16.60 -14.33 -1.77
C PRO A 1032 -15.59 -15.49 -1.68
N ALA A 1033 -14.57 -15.35 -0.84
CA ALA A 1033 -13.53 -16.36 -0.59
C ALA A 1033 -14.00 -17.61 0.19
N TYR A 1034 -15.27 -17.65 0.63
CA TYR A 1034 -15.78 -18.73 1.47
C TYR A 1034 -15.72 -20.09 0.75
N LEU A 1035 -15.03 -21.06 1.36
CA LEU A 1035 -14.89 -22.45 0.89
C LEU A 1035 -14.51 -22.59 -0.59
N THR A 1036 -13.50 -21.84 -1.04
CA THR A 1036 -12.88 -22.00 -2.36
C THR A 1036 -11.74 -23.03 -2.36
N SER A 1037 -10.83 -22.97 -1.38
CA SER A 1037 -9.69 -23.90 -1.28
C SER A 1037 -9.99 -25.17 -0.47
N LYS A 1038 -10.80 -25.06 0.59
CA LYS A 1038 -11.13 -26.17 1.52
C LYS A 1038 -12.47 -26.84 1.19
N ILE A 1039 -12.62 -27.26 -0.06
CA ILE A 1039 -13.80 -27.99 -0.56
C ILE A 1039 -13.34 -29.09 -1.51
N ASP A 1040 -13.96 -30.27 -1.46
CA ASP A 1040 -13.68 -31.34 -2.42
C ASP A 1040 -14.20 -30.95 -3.81
N PRO A 1041 -13.34 -30.85 -4.84
CA PRO A 1041 -13.77 -30.43 -6.18
C PRO A 1041 -14.67 -31.45 -6.89
N THR A 1042 -14.72 -32.70 -6.42
CA THR A 1042 -15.48 -33.80 -7.05
C THR A 1042 -16.84 -34.05 -6.42
N THR A 1043 -17.03 -33.64 -5.16
CA THR A 1043 -18.30 -33.88 -4.43
C THR A 1043 -18.93 -32.61 -3.89
N GLY A 1044 -18.15 -31.53 -3.72
CA GLY A 1044 -18.56 -30.33 -3.01
C GLY A 1044 -18.60 -30.48 -1.48
N PHE A 1045 -18.04 -31.57 -0.92
CA PHE A 1045 -17.93 -31.76 0.52
C PHE A 1045 -17.01 -30.70 1.17
N ALA A 1046 -17.40 -30.20 2.34
CA ALA A 1046 -16.59 -29.28 3.14
C ALA A 1046 -16.83 -29.48 4.64
N ASP A 1047 -15.80 -29.32 5.47
CA ASP A 1047 -15.94 -29.39 6.93
C ASP A 1047 -16.73 -28.19 7.48
N LEU A 1048 -17.96 -28.43 7.92
CA LEU A 1048 -18.78 -27.48 8.68
C LEU A 1048 -18.85 -27.78 10.19
N LEU A 1049 -18.23 -28.88 10.65
CA LEU A 1049 -18.36 -29.37 12.03
C LEU A 1049 -17.42 -28.65 13.00
N HIS A 1050 -16.19 -28.38 12.56
CA HIS A 1050 -15.13 -27.73 13.36
C HIS A 1050 -14.97 -28.29 14.79
N PRO A 1051 -14.72 -29.60 14.94
CA PRO A 1051 -14.66 -30.26 16.25
C PRO A 1051 -13.54 -29.70 17.15
N SER A 1052 -13.84 -29.50 18.44
CA SER A 1052 -12.95 -28.82 19.41
C SER A 1052 -12.66 -29.67 20.64
N SER A 1053 -11.37 -29.97 20.86
CA SER A 1053 -10.91 -30.75 22.02
C SER A 1053 -10.77 -29.93 23.31
N LYS A 1054 -11.14 -28.63 23.29
CA LYS A 1054 -11.09 -27.73 24.46
C LYS A 1054 -12.40 -27.71 25.25
N GLN A 1055 -13.40 -28.47 24.82
CA GLN A 1055 -14.73 -28.51 25.43
C GLN A 1055 -14.76 -29.47 26.64
N SER A 1056 -15.86 -29.45 27.41
CA SER A 1056 -16.09 -30.46 28.45
C SER A 1056 -16.24 -31.86 27.84
N LYS A 1057 -16.04 -32.88 28.68
CA LYS A 1057 -16.24 -34.29 28.28
C LYS A 1057 -17.65 -34.50 27.74
N GLU A 1058 -18.65 -33.96 28.43
CA GLU A 1058 -20.07 -34.09 28.10
C GLU A 1058 -20.38 -33.45 26.74
N SER A 1059 -19.82 -32.27 26.45
CA SER A 1059 -19.99 -31.61 25.16
C SER A 1059 -19.31 -32.38 24.02
N MET A 1060 -18.11 -32.95 24.25
CA MET A 1060 -17.44 -33.78 23.25
C MET A 1060 -18.20 -35.09 23.01
N ARG A 1061 -18.71 -35.71 24.08
CA ARG A 1061 -19.55 -36.91 24.02
C ARG A 1061 -20.85 -36.64 23.28
N ASP A 1062 -21.55 -35.55 23.58
CA ASP A 1062 -22.77 -35.12 22.86
C ASP A 1062 -22.49 -34.92 21.37
N PHE A 1063 -21.38 -34.24 21.04
CA PHE A 1063 -20.96 -34.02 19.66
C PHE A 1063 -20.78 -35.34 18.89
N VAL A 1064 -20.07 -36.32 19.48
CA VAL A 1064 -19.89 -37.64 18.84
C VAL A 1064 -21.20 -38.43 18.80
N GLY A 1065 -22.07 -38.26 19.79
CA GLY A 1065 -23.41 -38.88 19.84
C GLY A 1065 -24.35 -38.47 18.70
N ARG A 1066 -24.06 -37.38 17.99
CA ARG A 1066 -24.87 -36.87 16.86
C ARG A 1066 -24.61 -37.57 15.53
N PHE A 1067 -23.51 -38.31 15.37
CA PHE A 1067 -23.26 -39.15 14.19
C PHE A 1067 -24.31 -40.27 14.11
N ASP A 1068 -24.66 -40.74 12.92
CA ASP A 1068 -25.69 -41.77 12.75
C ASP A 1068 -25.16 -43.13 13.18
N SER A 1069 -23.97 -43.50 12.70
CA SER A 1069 -23.23 -44.70 13.06
C SER A 1069 -21.73 -44.47 12.88
N ILE A 1070 -20.92 -45.26 13.60
CA ILE A 1070 -19.46 -45.28 13.43
C ILE A 1070 -19.06 -46.74 13.25
N THR A 1071 -18.57 -47.13 12.09
CA THR A 1071 -18.26 -48.54 11.77
C THR A 1071 -16.86 -48.69 11.19
N PHE A 1072 -16.26 -49.87 11.34
CA PHE A 1072 -15.01 -50.21 10.66
C PHE A 1072 -15.28 -51.05 9.41
N ASN A 1073 -14.92 -50.53 8.24
CA ASN A 1073 -15.03 -51.25 6.99
C ASN A 1073 -13.80 -52.16 6.80
N LYS A 1074 -13.97 -53.46 7.05
CA LYS A 1074 -12.87 -54.45 6.97
C LYS A 1074 -12.34 -54.67 5.57
N THR A 1075 -13.21 -54.54 4.55
CA THR A 1075 -12.82 -54.76 3.14
C THR A 1075 -11.94 -53.62 2.65
N GLU A 1076 -12.32 -52.38 3.00
CA GLU A 1076 -11.65 -51.18 2.49
C GLU A 1076 -10.63 -50.59 3.47
N ASN A 1077 -10.57 -51.11 4.70
CA ASN A 1077 -9.60 -50.78 5.75
C ASN A 1077 -9.62 -49.29 6.20
N TYR A 1078 -10.79 -48.79 6.57
CA TYR A 1078 -10.96 -47.49 7.22
C TYR A 1078 -12.24 -47.46 8.07
N PHE A 1079 -12.35 -46.48 8.97
CA PHE A 1079 -13.59 -46.20 9.70
C PHE A 1079 -14.50 -45.30 8.89
N GLU A 1080 -15.81 -45.57 8.94
CA GLU A 1080 -16.89 -44.81 8.31
C GLU A 1080 -17.71 -44.10 9.41
N PHE A 1081 -17.79 -42.78 9.31
CA PHE A 1081 -18.61 -41.92 10.17
C PHE A 1081 -19.79 -41.42 9.36
N GLU A 1082 -20.97 -41.99 9.60
CA GLU A 1082 -22.20 -41.57 8.95
C GLU A 1082 -22.69 -40.26 9.59
N LEU A 1083 -22.73 -39.20 8.79
CA LEU A 1083 -22.96 -37.83 9.21
C LEU A 1083 -24.23 -37.28 8.57
N ASP A 1084 -25.16 -36.78 9.37
CA ASP A 1084 -26.24 -35.89 8.93
C ASP A 1084 -26.03 -34.50 9.50
N TYR A 1085 -25.66 -33.54 8.65
CA TYR A 1085 -25.42 -32.15 9.05
C TYR A 1085 -26.61 -31.49 9.74
N ASN A 1086 -27.85 -31.94 9.54
CA ASN A 1086 -29.00 -31.38 10.25
C ASN A 1086 -28.96 -31.66 11.76
N LYS A 1087 -28.19 -32.66 12.20
CA LYS A 1087 -28.00 -33.00 13.62
C LYS A 1087 -26.95 -32.13 14.31
N PHE A 1088 -26.21 -31.31 13.55
CA PHE A 1088 -25.13 -30.47 14.06
C PHE A 1088 -25.46 -28.97 13.96
N PRO A 1089 -25.08 -28.17 14.97
CA PRO A 1089 -25.37 -26.73 14.95
C PRO A 1089 -24.59 -26.03 13.84
N ARG A 1090 -25.20 -25.01 13.22
CA ARG A 1090 -24.59 -24.14 12.18
C ARG A 1090 -24.14 -24.87 10.90
N CYS A 1091 -24.61 -26.09 10.66
CA CYS A 1091 -24.31 -26.87 9.46
C CYS A 1091 -25.46 -26.86 8.42
N ASN A 1092 -26.49 -26.05 8.64
CA ASN A 1092 -27.69 -25.98 7.80
C ASN A 1092 -27.43 -25.43 6.39
N THR A 1093 -26.25 -24.85 6.13
CA THR A 1093 -25.87 -24.31 4.82
C THR A 1093 -25.50 -25.40 3.80
N ASP A 1094 -25.17 -26.62 4.24
CA ASP A 1094 -24.87 -27.75 3.34
C ASP A 1094 -26.09 -28.14 2.49
N TYR A 1095 -25.91 -28.65 1.27
CA TYR A 1095 -27.04 -29.04 0.42
C TYR A 1095 -27.37 -30.54 0.52
N ARG A 1096 -26.38 -31.43 0.38
CA ARG A 1096 -26.59 -32.90 0.42
C ARG A 1096 -26.98 -33.43 1.80
N LYS A 1097 -26.59 -32.75 2.88
CA LYS A 1097 -26.81 -33.04 4.31
C LYS A 1097 -26.12 -34.30 4.82
N LYS A 1098 -26.26 -35.41 4.09
CA LYS A 1098 -25.79 -36.73 4.50
C LYS A 1098 -24.47 -37.09 3.81
N TRP A 1099 -23.50 -37.51 4.61
CA TRP A 1099 -22.15 -37.81 4.16
C TRP A 1099 -21.57 -39.00 4.93
N THR A 1100 -20.80 -39.85 4.26
CA THR A 1100 -19.98 -40.87 4.91
C THR A 1100 -18.54 -40.37 4.95
N VAL A 1101 -18.06 -39.99 6.14
CA VAL A 1101 -16.70 -39.49 6.33
C VAL A 1101 -15.79 -40.66 6.70
N CYS A 1102 -14.78 -40.91 5.89
CA CYS A 1102 -13.86 -42.04 6.04
C CYS A 1102 -12.49 -41.60 6.55
N THR A 1103 -11.84 -42.45 7.36
CA THR A 1103 -10.47 -42.23 7.85
C THR A 1103 -9.40 -42.52 6.79
N TYR A 1104 -9.63 -42.10 5.54
CA TYR A 1104 -8.79 -42.38 4.39
C TYR A 1104 -7.56 -41.46 4.29
N GLY A 1105 -6.41 -42.08 4.02
CA GLY A 1105 -5.12 -41.41 3.80
C GLY A 1105 -4.50 -40.79 5.06
N SER A 1106 -3.36 -40.14 4.87
CA SER A 1106 -2.61 -39.49 5.94
C SER A 1106 -2.90 -38.00 6.02
N ARG A 1107 -2.53 -37.37 7.15
CA ARG A 1107 -2.70 -35.93 7.41
C ARG A 1107 -1.48 -35.34 8.06
N ILE A 1108 -1.29 -34.03 7.89
CA ILE A 1108 -0.21 -33.28 8.53
C ILE A 1108 -0.75 -32.57 9.78
N LYS A 1109 -0.25 -32.96 10.95
CA LYS A 1109 -0.52 -32.30 12.23
C LYS A 1109 0.59 -31.30 12.54
N THR A 1110 0.26 -30.01 12.53
CA THR A 1110 1.16 -28.94 12.98
C THR A 1110 0.98 -28.68 14.49
N PHE A 1111 2.08 -28.58 15.23
CA PHE A 1111 2.07 -28.39 16.68
C PHE A 1111 3.26 -27.54 17.16
N ARG A 1112 3.20 -27.06 18.41
CA ARG A 1112 4.31 -26.37 19.07
C ARG A 1112 5.16 -27.40 19.78
N ASN A 1113 6.43 -27.55 19.40
CA ASN A 1113 7.32 -28.60 19.90
C ASN A 1113 8.05 -28.12 21.17
N PRO A 1114 7.76 -28.67 22.37
CA PRO A 1114 8.43 -28.27 23.61
C PRO A 1114 9.94 -28.47 23.58
N GLU A 1115 10.42 -29.53 22.90
CA GLU A 1115 11.85 -29.85 22.77
C GLU A 1115 12.61 -28.86 21.89
N LYS A 1116 11.89 -28.06 21.09
CA LYS A 1116 12.43 -26.98 20.25
C LYS A 1116 11.96 -25.62 20.75
N ASN A 1117 11.97 -25.40 22.06
CA ASN A 1117 11.55 -24.14 22.69
C ASN A 1117 10.16 -23.65 22.19
N SER A 1118 9.21 -24.57 22.02
CA SER A 1118 7.89 -24.30 21.48
C SER A 1118 7.89 -23.70 20.06
N GLU A 1119 8.85 -24.04 19.20
CA GLU A 1119 8.78 -23.74 17.77
C GLU A 1119 7.69 -24.57 17.05
N TRP A 1120 7.27 -24.11 15.87
CA TRP A 1120 6.29 -24.85 15.06
C TRP A 1120 6.95 -26.05 14.39
N ASP A 1121 6.36 -27.23 14.57
CA ASP A 1121 6.80 -28.49 13.97
C ASP A 1121 5.63 -29.24 13.33
N ASN A 1122 5.93 -30.23 12.48
CA ASN A 1122 4.95 -31.00 11.71
C ASN A 1122 5.12 -32.50 11.92
N LYS A 1123 4.02 -33.22 12.07
CA LYS A 1123 3.99 -34.69 12.17
C LYS A 1123 2.97 -35.27 11.19
N THR A 1124 3.38 -36.25 10.39
CA THR A 1124 2.45 -37.02 9.54
C THR A 1124 1.71 -38.04 10.40
N VAL A 1125 0.39 -38.14 10.22
CA VAL A 1125 -0.49 -39.05 10.97
C VAL A 1125 -1.25 -39.91 9.97
N GLU A 1126 -1.05 -41.22 10.03
CA GLU A 1126 -1.89 -42.21 9.34
C GLU A 1126 -3.19 -42.39 10.14
N LEU A 1127 -4.33 -42.05 9.54
CA LEU A 1127 -5.59 -41.93 10.29
C LEU A 1127 -6.10 -43.28 10.79
N THR A 1128 -6.35 -44.26 9.92
CA THR A 1128 -6.90 -45.57 10.33
C THR A 1128 -6.06 -46.25 11.43
N PRO A 1129 -4.72 -46.35 11.34
CA PRO A 1129 -3.91 -46.90 12.42
C PRO A 1129 -4.00 -46.12 13.73
N ALA A 1130 -4.09 -44.78 13.67
CA ALA A 1130 -4.23 -43.96 14.87
C ALA A 1130 -5.59 -44.17 15.56
N PHE A 1131 -6.68 -44.32 14.78
CA PHE A 1131 -7.99 -44.68 15.33
C PHE A 1131 -8.00 -46.08 15.92
N MET A 1132 -7.37 -47.06 15.24
CA MET A 1132 -7.22 -48.42 15.78
C MET A 1132 -6.50 -48.43 17.13
N ALA A 1133 -5.35 -47.75 17.22
CA ALA A 1133 -4.58 -47.65 18.46
C ALA A 1133 -5.38 -46.97 19.58
N LEU A 1134 -6.17 -45.94 19.25
CA LEU A 1134 -7.07 -45.29 20.20
C LEU A 1134 -8.15 -46.26 20.70
N PHE A 1135 -8.83 -46.97 19.80
CA PHE A 1135 -9.91 -47.88 20.19
C PHE A 1135 -9.39 -49.11 20.95
N GLU A 1136 -8.22 -49.64 20.58
CA GLU A 1136 -7.54 -50.72 21.31
C GLU A 1136 -7.16 -50.28 22.74
N LYS A 1137 -6.57 -49.08 22.89
CA LYS A 1137 -6.18 -48.49 24.19
C LYS A 1137 -7.35 -48.37 25.17
N TYR A 1138 -8.58 -48.25 24.68
CA TYR A 1138 -9.79 -48.15 25.50
C TYR A 1138 -10.72 -49.36 25.36
N SER A 1139 -10.22 -50.48 24.81
CA SER A 1139 -10.93 -51.76 24.69
C SER A 1139 -12.28 -51.67 23.96
N ILE A 1140 -12.36 -50.88 22.89
CA ILE A 1140 -13.54 -50.79 22.02
C ILE A 1140 -13.44 -51.87 20.94
N ASP A 1141 -14.44 -52.75 20.86
CA ASP A 1141 -14.54 -53.75 19.81
C ASP A 1141 -15.03 -53.10 18.51
N VAL A 1142 -14.15 -53.07 17.50
CA VAL A 1142 -14.40 -52.46 16.19
C VAL A 1142 -15.33 -53.29 15.28
N ASN A 1143 -15.82 -54.45 15.74
CA ASN A 1143 -16.77 -55.28 15.01
C ASN A 1143 -18.21 -54.73 15.14
N GLY A 1144 -18.66 -54.00 14.11
CA GLY A 1144 -20.02 -53.44 14.04
C GLY A 1144 -20.06 -51.93 14.29
N ASP A 1145 -21.23 -51.41 14.68
CA ASP A 1145 -21.38 -49.99 15.06
C ASP A 1145 -20.84 -49.76 16.48
N ILE A 1146 -19.76 -48.99 16.57
CA ILE A 1146 -19.05 -48.72 17.82
C ILE A 1146 -19.57 -47.48 18.54
N LYS A 1147 -20.56 -46.76 17.99
CA LYS A 1147 -21.10 -45.54 18.59
C LYS A 1147 -21.54 -45.75 20.04
N ALA A 1148 -22.30 -46.81 20.34
CA ALA A 1148 -22.77 -47.09 21.70
C ALA A 1148 -21.60 -47.35 22.68
N GLN A 1149 -20.55 -48.05 22.23
CA GLN A 1149 -19.34 -48.30 23.03
C GLN A 1149 -18.59 -46.99 23.30
N ILE A 1150 -18.37 -46.16 22.28
CA ILE A 1150 -17.77 -44.82 22.40
C ILE A 1150 -18.53 -43.97 23.43
N MET A 1151 -19.87 -43.98 23.37
CA MET A 1151 -20.73 -43.24 24.30
C MET A 1151 -20.65 -43.75 25.75
N SER A 1152 -20.19 -44.98 25.99
CA SER A 1152 -20.02 -45.55 27.33
C SER A 1152 -18.67 -45.20 28.00
N VAL A 1153 -17.66 -44.76 27.24
CA VAL A 1153 -16.33 -44.42 27.77
C VAL A 1153 -16.40 -43.18 28.64
N ASP A 1154 -15.98 -43.25 29.91
CA ASP A 1154 -16.10 -42.12 30.86
C ASP A 1154 -14.84 -41.23 30.99
N LYS A 1155 -13.77 -41.58 30.29
CA LYS A 1155 -12.48 -40.88 30.36
C LYS A 1155 -12.45 -39.67 29.42
N LYS A 1156 -12.16 -38.48 29.95
CA LYS A 1156 -12.04 -37.24 29.16
C LYS A 1156 -10.96 -37.33 28.07
N ASP A 1157 -9.81 -37.91 28.40
CA ASP A 1157 -8.67 -38.02 27.48
C ASP A 1157 -8.99 -38.78 26.20
N PHE A 1158 -9.86 -39.80 26.29
CA PHE A 1158 -10.36 -40.53 25.13
C PHE A 1158 -11.05 -39.58 24.14
N PHE A 1159 -11.98 -38.75 24.62
CA PHE A 1159 -12.69 -37.80 23.76
C PHE A 1159 -11.77 -36.71 23.22
N VAL A 1160 -10.79 -36.24 24.00
CA VAL A 1160 -9.77 -35.28 23.52
C VAL A 1160 -8.98 -35.86 22.34
N GLU A 1161 -8.55 -37.12 22.44
CA GLU A 1161 -7.80 -37.82 21.40
C GLU A 1161 -8.68 -38.13 20.18
N LEU A 1162 -9.90 -38.66 20.38
CA LEU A 1162 -10.88 -38.95 19.34
C LEU A 1162 -11.25 -37.70 18.51
N ILE A 1163 -11.58 -36.60 19.18
CA ILE A 1163 -11.89 -35.32 18.56
C ILE A 1163 -10.68 -34.76 17.82
N GLY A 1164 -9.47 -34.97 18.35
CA GLY A 1164 -8.22 -34.61 17.68
C GLY A 1164 -8.02 -35.34 16.36
N LEU A 1165 -8.29 -36.65 16.31
CA LEU A 1165 -8.20 -37.47 15.10
C LEU A 1165 -9.32 -37.18 14.10
N LEU A 1166 -10.55 -36.97 14.57
CA LEU A 1166 -11.67 -36.57 13.72
C LEU A 1166 -11.42 -35.22 13.05
N ARG A 1167 -10.86 -34.25 13.80
CA ARG A 1167 -10.43 -32.96 13.24
C ARG A 1167 -9.40 -33.13 12.12
N LEU A 1168 -8.45 -34.06 12.27
CA LEU A 1168 -7.48 -34.36 11.21
C LEU A 1168 -8.17 -35.03 10.01
N THR A 1169 -9.10 -35.94 10.23
CA THR A 1169 -9.86 -36.61 9.15
C THR A 1169 -10.57 -35.59 8.25
N LEU A 1170 -11.23 -34.60 8.87
CA LEU A 1170 -11.93 -33.50 8.20
C LEU A 1170 -10.97 -32.43 7.61
N GLN A 1171 -9.69 -32.44 7.99
CA GLN A 1171 -8.68 -31.53 7.46
C GLN A 1171 -8.26 -31.94 6.05
N MET A 1172 -8.96 -31.44 5.03
CA MET A 1172 -8.66 -31.79 3.65
C MET A 1172 -7.33 -31.20 3.14
N ARG A 1173 -7.07 -29.92 3.46
CA ARG A 1173 -5.85 -29.23 3.05
C ARG A 1173 -4.72 -29.53 4.03
N ASN A 1174 -3.62 -30.09 3.54
CA ASN A 1174 -2.50 -30.56 4.33
C ASN A 1174 -1.22 -29.94 3.82
N SER A 1175 -0.51 -29.21 4.70
CA SER A 1175 0.63 -28.42 4.28
C SER A 1175 1.74 -28.39 5.34
N GLU A 1176 3.01 -28.42 4.92
CA GLU A 1176 4.16 -28.31 5.83
C GLU A 1176 4.65 -26.87 5.96
N THR A 1177 4.90 -26.41 7.18
CA THR A 1177 5.54 -25.12 7.44
C THR A 1177 6.92 -25.07 6.77
N GLY A 1178 7.17 -24.06 5.95
CA GLY A 1178 8.48 -23.82 5.31
C GLY A 1178 8.77 -24.61 4.02
N LYS A 1179 7.89 -25.51 3.57
CA LYS A 1179 8.05 -26.24 2.30
C LYS A 1179 6.94 -25.93 1.31
N VAL A 1180 7.27 -25.28 0.19
CA VAL A 1180 6.29 -24.88 -0.84
C VAL A 1180 5.64 -26.10 -1.51
N ASP A 1181 6.41 -27.17 -1.72
CA ASP A 1181 5.99 -28.31 -2.56
C ASP A 1181 5.04 -29.31 -1.89
N ARG A 1182 4.80 -29.19 -0.58
CA ARG A 1182 3.90 -30.07 0.20
C ARG A 1182 2.67 -29.28 0.65
N ASP A 1183 1.66 -29.22 -0.22
CA ASP A 1183 0.34 -28.59 0.00
C ASP A 1183 -0.77 -29.31 -0.77
N TYR A 1184 -1.09 -30.54 -0.35
CA TYR A 1184 -2.06 -31.38 -1.02
C TYR A 1184 -3.46 -31.24 -0.41
N LEU A 1185 -4.46 -31.59 -1.21
CA LEU A 1185 -5.87 -31.65 -0.81
C LEU A 1185 -6.35 -33.09 -0.93
N ILE A 1186 -6.82 -33.67 0.17
CA ILE A 1186 -7.36 -35.04 0.22
C ILE A 1186 -8.76 -35.03 0.83
N SER A 1187 -9.72 -35.64 0.14
CA SER A 1187 -11.10 -35.74 0.58
C SER A 1187 -11.30 -36.97 1.49
N PRO A 1188 -12.04 -36.84 2.60
CA PRO A 1188 -12.46 -37.98 3.39
C PRO A 1188 -13.76 -38.61 2.88
N VAL A 1189 -14.29 -38.20 1.73
CA VAL A 1189 -15.56 -38.69 1.18
C VAL A 1189 -15.35 -39.24 -0.23
N LYS A 1190 -16.07 -40.31 -0.59
CA LYS A 1190 -16.08 -40.88 -1.94
C LYS A 1190 -16.99 -40.09 -2.88
N ASN A 1191 -16.58 -39.94 -4.14
CA ASN A 1191 -17.44 -39.43 -5.20
C ASN A 1191 -18.45 -40.49 -5.68
N SER A 1192 -19.26 -40.16 -6.69
CA SER A 1192 -20.26 -41.08 -7.28
C SER A 1192 -19.66 -42.34 -7.92
N GLU A 1193 -18.36 -42.32 -8.23
CA GLU A 1193 -17.61 -43.46 -8.76
C GLU A 1193 -16.94 -44.31 -7.66
N GLY A 1194 -17.12 -43.94 -6.39
CA GLY A 1194 -16.54 -44.64 -5.25
C GLY A 1194 -15.07 -44.29 -4.96
N VAL A 1195 -14.56 -43.19 -5.52
CA VAL A 1195 -13.15 -42.76 -5.40
C VAL A 1195 -13.01 -41.56 -4.46
N PHE A 1196 -11.98 -41.57 -3.61
CA PHE A 1196 -11.59 -40.38 -2.81
C PHE A 1196 -10.75 -39.44 -3.67
N TYR A 1197 -11.08 -38.15 -3.67
CA TYR A 1197 -10.22 -37.17 -4.31
C TYR A 1197 -8.91 -36.98 -3.54
N ASN A 1198 -7.77 -37.10 -4.22
CA ASN A 1198 -6.45 -36.75 -3.72
C ASN A 1198 -5.69 -35.95 -4.80
N SER A 1199 -5.31 -34.71 -4.49
CA SER A 1199 -4.66 -33.83 -5.46
C SER A 1199 -3.28 -34.34 -5.92
N ASP A 1200 -2.59 -35.11 -5.08
CA ASP A 1200 -1.29 -35.69 -5.46
C ASP A 1200 -1.40 -36.64 -6.66
N ASP A 1201 -2.56 -37.26 -6.90
CA ASP A 1201 -2.80 -38.14 -8.04
C ASP A 1201 -2.82 -37.35 -9.38
N TYR A 1202 -3.05 -36.04 -9.31
CA TYR A 1202 -3.08 -35.13 -10.46
C TYR A 1202 -1.77 -34.35 -10.63
N LYS A 1203 -0.87 -34.43 -9.64
CA LYS A 1203 0.40 -33.72 -9.64
C LYS A 1203 1.33 -34.29 -10.71
N GLY A 1204 1.92 -33.42 -11.53
CA GLY A 1204 2.81 -33.81 -12.63
C GLY A 1204 2.09 -34.19 -13.94
N ILE A 1205 0.75 -34.29 -13.96
CA ILE A 1205 -0.02 -34.42 -15.20
C ILE A 1205 -0.13 -33.04 -15.84
N GLU A 1206 0.29 -32.89 -17.09
CA GLU A 1206 0.28 -31.59 -17.80
C GLU A 1206 -1.16 -31.03 -17.90
N ASN A 1207 -2.08 -31.81 -18.48
CA ASN A 1207 -3.49 -31.47 -18.69
C ASN A 1207 -4.40 -32.19 -17.69
N ALA A 1208 -4.16 -32.02 -16.39
CA ALA A 1208 -5.00 -32.61 -15.34
C ALA A 1208 -6.43 -32.05 -15.39
N SER A 1209 -7.42 -32.96 -15.35
CA SER A 1209 -8.85 -32.63 -15.36
C SER A 1209 -9.37 -32.06 -14.04
N LEU A 1210 -8.66 -32.31 -12.94
CA LEU A 1210 -8.97 -31.83 -11.60
C LEU A 1210 -7.77 -31.07 -11.01
N PRO A 1211 -7.98 -30.30 -9.91
CA PRO A 1211 -6.92 -29.48 -9.34
C PRO A 1211 -5.68 -30.28 -8.90
N LYS A 1212 -4.48 -29.73 -9.13
CA LYS A 1212 -3.21 -30.41 -8.81
C LYS A 1212 -2.76 -30.24 -7.35
N ASP A 1213 -3.29 -29.23 -6.67
CA ASP A 1213 -2.96 -28.86 -5.29
C ASP A 1213 -4.08 -28.00 -4.68
N ALA A 1214 -3.92 -27.60 -3.42
CA ALA A 1214 -4.94 -26.84 -2.71
C ALA A 1214 -5.11 -25.38 -3.18
N ASP A 1215 -4.08 -24.76 -3.76
CA ASP A 1215 -4.14 -23.40 -4.33
C ASP A 1215 -4.79 -23.45 -5.73
N ALA A 1216 -4.50 -24.48 -6.53
CA ALA A 1216 -5.20 -24.80 -7.77
C ALA A 1216 -6.70 -24.98 -7.53
N ASN A 1217 -7.08 -25.67 -6.44
CA ASN A 1217 -8.48 -25.85 -6.05
C ASN A 1217 -9.13 -24.51 -5.67
N GLY A 1218 -8.39 -23.62 -5.01
CA GLY A 1218 -8.81 -22.25 -4.74
C GLY A 1218 -9.15 -21.52 -6.04
N ALA A 1219 -8.22 -21.47 -6.99
CA ALA A 1219 -8.39 -20.79 -8.28
C ALA A 1219 -9.55 -21.39 -9.10
N TYR A 1220 -9.66 -22.73 -9.11
CA TYR A 1220 -10.73 -23.46 -9.77
C TYR A 1220 -12.11 -23.08 -9.23
N ASN A 1221 -12.29 -23.09 -7.91
CA ASN A 1221 -13.59 -22.77 -7.32
C ASN A 1221 -13.92 -21.28 -7.37
N ILE A 1222 -12.91 -20.40 -7.39
CA ILE A 1222 -13.10 -18.97 -7.72
C ILE A 1222 -13.68 -18.85 -9.14
N ALA A 1223 -13.11 -19.56 -10.12
CA ALA A 1223 -13.62 -19.57 -11.49
C ALA A 1223 -15.05 -20.12 -11.57
N ARG A 1224 -15.36 -21.21 -10.85
CA ARG A 1224 -16.71 -21.79 -10.77
C ARG A 1224 -17.74 -20.83 -10.18
N LYS A 1225 -17.39 -20.01 -9.19
CA LYS A 1225 -18.28 -18.94 -8.70
C LYS A 1225 -18.52 -17.87 -9.77
N GLY A 1226 -17.53 -17.60 -10.62
CA GLY A 1226 -17.71 -16.80 -11.83
C GLY A 1226 -18.70 -17.41 -12.82
N LEU A 1227 -18.62 -18.72 -13.05
CA LEU A 1227 -19.60 -19.43 -13.89
C LEU A 1227 -21.01 -19.31 -13.34
N TRP A 1228 -21.19 -19.44 -12.02
CA TRP A 1228 -22.50 -19.19 -11.39
C TRP A 1228 -23.02 -17.78 -11.69
N ILE A 1229 -22.18 -16.74 -11.64
CA ILE A 1229 -22.57 -15.36 -12.01
C ILE A 1229 -23.05 -15.30 -13.46
N ILE A 1230 -22.33 -15.94 -14.38
CA ILE A 1230 -22.68 -15.97 -15.81
C ILE A 1230 -24.01 -16.70 -16.03
N GLU A 1231 -24.26 -17.80 -15.32
CA GLU A 1231 -25.55 -18.51 -15.36
C GLU A 1231 -26.70 -17.60 -14.87
N GLN A 1232 -26.50 -16.82 -13.81
CA GLN A 1232 -27.51 -15.84 -13.37
C GLN A 1232 -27.75 -14.74 -14.42
N ILE A 1233 -26.70 -14.28 -15.10
CA ILE A 1233 -26.80 -13.30 -16.20
C ILE A 1233 -27.61 -13.87 -17.37
N LYS A 1234 -27.36 -15.14 -17.72
CA LYS A 1234 -28.09 -15.82 -18.80
C LYS A 1234 -29.56 -16.09 -18.44
N ALA A 1235 -29.87 -16.28 -17.16
CA ALA A 1235 -31.24 -16.52 -16.69
C ALA A 1235 -32.15 -15.28 -16.71
N CYS A 1236 -31.62 -14.07 -16.91
CA CYS A 1236 -32.43 -12.85 -16.97
C CYS A 1236 -33.30 -12.78 -18.24
N GLU A 1237 -34.60 -12.55 -18.06
CA GLU A 1237 -35.58 -12.50 -19.15
C GLU A 1237 -35.34 -11.33 -20.11
N ASN A 1238 -34.94 -10.16 -19.58
CA ASN A 1238 -34.71 -8.94 -20.37
C ASN A 1238 -33.42 -8.22 -19.94
N ASP A 1239 -32.94 -7.31 -20.80
CA ASP A 1239 -31.68 -6.58 -20.59
C ASP A 1239 -31.78 -5.53 -19.48
N ALA A 1240 -32.98 -5.06 -19.14
CA ALA A 1240 -33.19 -4.05 -18.09
C ALA A 1240 -32.91 -4.60 -16.68
N GLU A 1241 -33.02 -5.92 -16.50
CA GLU A 1241 -32.74 -6.61 -15.23
C GLU A 1241 -31.26 -6.87 -14.98
N LEU A 1242 -30.41 -6.82 -16.01
CA LEU A 1242 -28.97 -7.12 -15.90
C LEU A 1242 -28.28 -6.29 -14.82
N ASN A 1243 -28.71 -5.03 -14.62
CA ASN A 1243 -28.14 -4.13 -13.61
C ASN A 1243 -28.54 -4.48 -12.17
N LYS A 1244 -29.61 -5.25 -11.97
CA LYS A 1244 -30.15 -5.61 -10.64
C LYS A 1244 -29.65 -6.96 -10.12
N ILE A 1245 -28.91 -7.73 -10.92
CA ILE A 1245 -28.42 -9.06 -10.55
C ILE A 1245 -27.48 -8.98 -9.34
N ARG A 1246 -27.69 -9.87 -8.37
CA ARG A 1246 -26.75 -10.08 -7.28
C ARG A 1246 -25.54 -10.86 -7.76
N LEU A 1247 -24.39 -10.20 -7.80
CA LEU A 1247 -23.12 -10.82 -8.19
C LEU A 1247 -22.44 -11.60 -7.06
N ALA A 1248 -22.92 -11.49 -5.83
CA ALA A 1248 -22.35 -12.18 -4.67
C ALA A 1248 -23.17 -13.44 -4.33
N ILE A 1249 -22.63 -14.61 -4.69
CA ILE A 1249 -23.18 -15.92 -4.30
C ILE A 1249 -23.19 -16.07 -2.76
N SER A 1250 -24.29 -16.56 -2.19
CA SER A 1250 -24.35 -16.87 -0.75
C SER A 1250 -23.65 -18.20 -0.44
N ASN A 1251 -23.37 -18.45 0.84
CA ASN A 1251 -22.73 -19.70 1.26
C ASN A 1251 -23.58 -20.94 0.94
N ALA A 1252 -24.90 -20.85 1.10
CA ALA A 1252 -25.81 -21.96 0.81
C ALA A 1252 -25.91 -22.23 -0.70
N GLU A 1253 -26.04 -21.18 -1.52
CA GLU A 1253 -26.05 -21.32 -2.98
C GLU A 1253 -24.72 -21.87 -3.52
N TRP A 1254 -23.59 -21.49 -2.90
CA TRP A 1254 -22.30 -22.04 -3.28
C TRP A 1254 -22.22 -23.54 -3.02
N LEU A 1255 -22.60 -24.01 -1.82
CA LEU A 1255 -22.56 -25.43 -1.50
C LEU A 1255 -23.55 -26.21 -2.36
N GLU A 1256 -24.75 -25.68 -2.61
CA GLU A 1256 -25.70 -26.26 -3.56
C GLU A 1256 -25.11 -26.37 -4.97
N TYR A 1257 -24.54 -25.30 -5.50
CA TYR A 1257 -23.90 -25.30 -6.82
C TYR A 1257 -22.70 -26.25 -6.89
N ALA A 1258 -21.90 -26.31 -5.82
CA ALA A 1258 -20.72 -27.17 -5.74
C ALA A 1258 -21.09 -28.66 -5.69
N GLN A 1259 -22.22 -29.00 -5.06
CA GLN A 1259 -22.64 -30.37 -4.76
C GLN A 1259 -23.68 -30.95 -5.74
N LYS A 1260 -24.33 -30.12 -6.57
CA LYS A 1260 -25.28 -30.58 -7.60
C LYS A 1260 -24.61 -31.17 -8.84
N LYS A 1261 -23.37 -30.75 -9.13
CA LYS A 1261 -22.60 -31.26 -10.27
C LYS A 1261 -21.97 -32.60 -9.96
#